data_AF-A0A8D2LJN5-F1
#
_entry.id   AF-A0A8D2LJN5-F1
#
_cell.length_a   1.000
_cell.length_b   1.000
_cell.length_c   1.000
_cell.angle_alpha   90.00
_cell.angle_beta   90.00
_cell.angle_gamma   90.00
#
_symmetry.space_group_name_H-M   'P 1'
#
loop_
_entity.id
_entity.type
_entity.pdbx_description
1 polymer ?
#
loop_
_entity_poly.entity_id
_entity_poly.type
_entity_poly.pdbx_seq_one_letter_code
_entity_poly.pdbx_strand_id
1 'polypeptide(L)'
;MRRFLRPGHDPVRERLKRDLFQFNKTVEHGFPHQPSALGYSSFLRLMAIGTRSGAIKLYGTPGVEFMGLHEETNTVVQIHFIPGQCRLVTLLDDNSLHLWILKQSNSGTSELQEERHFTLRGPPGSPPSATQVTAILAHSSQECLYLGTESGNVFVVELPSFRVLEDRTISPEVVLQRVPEDYQNRRSLELVEALREHPRNSNHILIGYSRGLIVLWDLINSRATHHFLGSQQLENLFWQRNGHQIISCHYDGSYTQWPVSSDDRQPSPLESKVPYGPFPCKAISKIYWQTTKTGLPYIIFQGGMPRASYGDRHSISVIHGNQQTAFDFTSRVIDFFVIATADPFAEFDDPSALVVLAEEELVVIDLVSPGWPSIQPPYLASLHCSAITCSHHVSNIPLKLWERIISAGSKQNSQFSKMPWPINGGTSKAPDPPQRDLLLTGHEDGTVRFWNASGVCLNLLYKLSTVKVFLTDADPNDNMNQMGEDEWPPLRKVGSFDPYSDDPRLGIQKIFLCKYSGYLAVAGTAGQVLVMELNDEGAEHVVDRAEADLLQDQEGYKWKGHERLKTRDGPVQFEPGFQPFVLIQCQPPAVVTSLALHSEWKLVAFGTSHGFGLFDHQQKRLVFVKCTLHPSDQLALEGPLSRVKSLKKSLRQSFRRMRRSRVSNRKRRTAEVRVQEGISRQDHDALQEIELAPVQRKIEARSAEDSFTGFVRTLYFADTFIRDSSRHSPSLWAGTNGGTVYAFCLRVPPVERRMDEPVRAEQAKEIQLMHRAPVVGILVLDGQNTPLPEPLEVAHDLSKSPNMQGSHQLLVVSEEQFKIFTLPKVSSKLKLKLTALEGCRVRKVAVASFASCKTEHCENDLAVLTNLGDIQIISLPSLKFQARYSCIRKEDVSGIASCVFTRYGQGFYLISPSEFERFSLSAKWLVEPQCLVRVPESAGNSHMHNTSVYPAELDSAYLTSETIIQRLVLLMSRHASYNKMEFSGLSISALNPTCHWNAPRSFSRIDT
;
A
#
# COMPACT_ATOMS: atom_id res chain seq x y z
N MET A 1 5.78 44.77 37.98
CA MET A 1 6.31 43.76 37.02
C MET A 1 6.42 42.42 37.74
N ARG A 2 5.97 41.30 37.17
CA ARG A 2 6.38 39.95 37.63
C ARG A 2 7.37 39.42 36.60
N ARG A 3 8.59 39.06 37.03
CA ARG A 3 9.63 38.52 36.13
C ARG A 3 9.12 37.23 35.50
N PHE A 4 9.36 37.05 34.19
CA PHE A 4 9.21 35.76 33.54
C PHE A 4 10.25 34.80 34.11
N LEU A 5 9.83 33.90 35.00
CA LEU A 5 10.59 32.69 35.27
C LEU A 5 10.62 31.88 33.97
N ARG A 6 11.80 31.77 33.34
CA ARG A 6 12.04 30.70 32.36
C ARG A 6 11.68 29.38 33.07
N PRO A 7 10.89 28.47 32.47
CA PRO A 7 10.62 27.18 33.09
C PRO A 7 11.96 26.49 33.32
N GLY A 8 12.23 26.09 34.57
CA GLY A 8 13.50 25.47 34.93
C GLY A 8 13.72 24.19 34.14
N HIS A 9 14.98 23.90 33.80
CA HIS A 9 15.36 22.60 33.28
C HIS A 9 15.04 21.54 34.34
N ASP A 10 14.03 20.72 34.08
CA ASP A 10 13.77 19.49 34.83
C ASP A 10 14.50 18.35 34.12
N PRO A 11 15.68 17.90 34.63
CA PRO A 11 16.44 16.83 34.01
C PRO A 11 15.72 15.48 34.09
N VAL A 12 14.78 15.30 35.02
CA VAL A 12 13.97 14.09 35.15
C VAL A 12 12.94 14.05 34.03
N ARG A 13 12.22 15.16 33.76
CA ARG A 13 11.29 15.22 32.63
C ARG A 13 12.00 15.14 31.28
N GLU A 14 13.16 15.76 31.10
CA GLU A 14 13.91 15.66 29.83
C GLU A 14 14.51 14.25 29.61
N ARG A 15 14.85 13.51 30.68
CA ARG A 15 15.15 12.07 30.58
C ARG A 15 13.90 11.28 30.18
N LEU A 16 12.79 11.46 30.90
CA LEU A 16 11.53 10.76 30.63
C LEU A 16 11.01 11.00 29.21
N LYS A 17 11.17 12.21 28.66
CA LYS A 17 10.86 12.50 27.25
C LYS A 17 11.61 11.60 26.28
N ARG A 18 12.90 11.33 26.51
CA ARG A 18 13.70 10.42 25.66
C ARG A 18 13.31 8.96 25.84
N ASP A 19 12.76 8.62 27.01
CA ASP A 19 12.29 7.28 27.32
C ASP A 19 10.88 7.03 26.75
N LEU A 20 10.09 8.09 26.46
CA LEU A 20 8.75 8.03 25.85
C LEU A 20 8.72 8.29 24.34
N PHE A 21 9.45 9.33 23.89
CA PHE A 21 9.28 9.95 22.57
C PHE A 21 10.52 9.83 21.70
N GLN A 22 10.37 9.21 20.53
CA GLN A 22 11.43 9.08 19.53
C GLN A 22 10.79 9.12 18.14
N PHE A 23 11.30 9.97 17.24
CA PHE A 23 10.79 10.09 15.88
C PHE A 23 11.66 9.34 14.88
N ASN A 24 11.06 8.38 14.19
CA ASN A 24 11.66 7.64 13.09
C ASN A 24 10.62 7.49 11.98
N LYS A 25 11.02 7.74 10.73
CA LYS A 25 10.40 7.11 9.55
C LYS A 25 10.95 5.69 9.48
N THR A 26 10.11 4.67 9.27
CA THR A 26 10.51 3.27 9.57
C THR A 26 10.39 2.31 8.40
N VAL A 27 9.37 2.44 7.55
CA VAL A 27 9.12 1.56 6.39
C VAL A 27 8.08 2.18 5.43
N GLU A 28 8.17 1.87 4.15
CA GLU A 28 7.19 2.28 3.12
C GLU A 28 6.30 1.09 2.75
N HIS A 29 4.98 1.30 2.72
CA HIS A 29 3.96 0.28 2.53
C HIS A 29 3.09 0.59 1.30
N GLY A 30 3.13 -0.27 0.29
CA GLY A 30 2.33 -0.15 -0.93
C GLY A 30 3.14 -0.42 -2.18
N PHE A 31 2.72 0.13 -3.32
CA PHE A 31 3.40 -0.02 -4.61
C PHE A 31 4.23 1.23 -4.96
N PRO A 32 5.51 1.10 -5.35
CA PRO A 32 6.40 2.23 -5.59
C PRO A 32 5.94 3.09 -6.75
N HIS A 33 5.93 4.42 -6.56
CA HIS A 33 5.44 5.33 -7.58
C HIS A 33 6.35 5.42 -8.81
N GLN A 34 5.76 5.29 -10.00
CA GLN A 34 6.46 5.36 -11.29
C GLN A 34 7.68 4.42 -11.37
N PRO A 35 7.44 3.09 -11.34
CA PRO A 35 8.47 2.12 -11.68
C PRO A 35 8.97 2.35 -13.12
N SER A 36 10.23 2.00 -13.33
CA SER A 36 10.93 2.19 -14.60
C SER A 36 11.87 1.04 -14.98
N ALA A 37 12.25 0.19 -14.03
CA ALA A 37 13.05 -1.02 -14.27
C ALA A 37 12.65 -2.17 -13.34
N LEU A 38 12.92 -3.39 -13.77
CA LEU A 38 12.75 -4.63 -13.02
C LEU A 38 14.05 -5.45 -13.12
N GLY A 39 14.37 -6.20 -12.07
CA GLY A 39 15.45 -7.19 -12.07
C GLY A 39 15.09 -8.37 -11.17
N TYR A 40 15.66 -9.53 -11.44
CA TYR A 40 15.45 -10.73 -10.61
C TYR A 40 16.71 -11.59 -10.56
N SER A 41 16.99 -12.15 -9.38
CA SER A 41 18.01 -13.17 -9.17
C SER A 41 17.34 -14.50 -8.88
N SER A 42 17.45 -15.48 -9.79
CA SER A 42 17.02 -16.87 -9.54
C SER A 42 17.83 -17.53 -8.42
N PHE A 43 19.09 -17.13 -8.27
CA PHE A 43 20.03 -17.62 -7.26
C PHE A 43 19.67 -17.14 -5.84
N LEU A 44 19.43 -15.84 -5.65
CA LEU A 44 19.04 -15.28 -4.35
C LEU A 44 17.52 -15.35 -4.11
N ARG A 45 16.72 -15.60 -5.16
CA ARG A 45 15.25 -15.47 -5.22
C ARG A 45 14.74 -14.10 -4.78
N LEU A 46 15.52 -13.06 -5.10
CA LEU A 46 15.19 -11.66 -4.84
C LEU A 46 14.77 -10.95 -6.14
N MET A 47 13.73 -10.12 -6.03
CA MET A 47 13.31 -9.17 -7.06
C MET A 47 13.84 -7.77 -6.72
N ALA A 48 14.11 -6.95 -7.73
CA ALA A 48 14.46 -5.54 -7.59
C ALA A 48 13.59 -4.67 -8.50
N ILE A 49 13.10 -3.55 -7.99
CA ILE A 49 12.31 -2.55 -8.72
C ILE A 49 13.07 -1.22 -8.71
N GLY A 50 13.23 -0.63 -9.89
CA GLY A 50 13.79 0.71 -10.09
C GLY A 50 12.70 1.73 -10.40
N THR A 51 12.94 3.00 -10.06
CA THR A 51 11.96 4.10 -10.19
C THR A 51 12.53 5.30 -10.94
N ARG A 52 11.63 6.19 -11.39
CA ARG A 52 11.99 7.49 -12.01
C ARG A 52 12.57 8.55 -11.08
N SER A 53 12.82 8.21 -9.81
CA SER A 53 13.37 9.13 -8.79
C SER A 53 14.66 8.61 -8.16
N GLY A 54 15.40 7.74 -8.87
CA GLY A 54 16.65 7.16 -8.39
C GLY A 54 16.50 6.12 -7.27
N ALA A 55 15.29 5.73 -6.88
CA ALA A 55 15.09 4.69 -5.85
C ALA A 55 15.17 3.29 -6.46
N ILE A 56 15.93 2.41 -5.80
CA ILE A 56 15.93 0.96 -6.00
C ILE A 56 15.35 0.29 -4.75
N LYS A 57 14.39 -0.62 -4.93
CA LYS A 57 13.77 -1.40 -3.85
C LYS A 57 13.91 -2.89 -4.14
N LEU A 58 14.48 -3.66 -3.21
CA LEU A 58 14.65 -5.12 -3.30
C LEU A 58 13.64 -5.83 -2.41
N TYR A 59 13.17 -7.01 -2.85
CA TYR A 59 12.12 -7.80 -2.20
C TYR A 59 12.41 -9.31 -2.23
N GLY A 60 12.17 -9.99 -1.11
CA GLY A 60 12.32 -11.44 -0.94
C GLY A 60 11.12 -12.07 -0.22
N THR A 61 11.36 -13.03 0.68
CA THR A 61 10.36 -13.53 1.64
C THR A 61 9.73 -12.34 2.41
N PRO A 62 8.44 -12.36 2.78
CA PRO A 62 7.84 -11.28 3.57
C PRO A 62 8.67 -10.90 4.81
N GLY A 63 8.92 -9.59 4.98
CA GLY A 63 9.86 -9.03 5.96
C GLY A 63 11.31 -8.90 5.46
N VAL A 64 11.64 -9.40 4.26
CA VAL A 64 12.91 -9.19 3.56
C VAL A 64 12.70 -8.16 2.47
N GLU A 65 13.04 -6.90 2.77
CA GLU A 65 13.09 -5.81 1.80
C GLU A 65 14.24 -4.86 2.10
N PHE A 66 14.77 -4.21 1.06
CA PHE A 66 15.83 -3.21 1.16
C PHE A 66 15.52 -2.03 0.25
N MET A 67 15.97 -0.83 0.61
CA MET A 67 15.82 0.37 -0.20
C MET A 67 17.15 1.11 -0.32
N GLY A 68 17.48 1.54 -1.54
CA GLY A 68 18.59 2.42 -1.85
C GLY A 68 18.11 3.62 -2.68
N LEU A 69 18.83 4.72 -2.58
CA LEU A 69 18.66 5.91 -3.42
C LEU A 69 20.02 6.20 -4.06
N HIS A 70 20.06 6.36 -5.38
CA HIS A 70 21.23 6.87 -6.08
C HIS A 70 21.45 8.34 -5.68
N GLU A 71 22.70 8.82 -5.70
CA GLU A 71 23.01 10.23 -5.37
C GLU A 71 22.33 11.21 -6.35
N GLU A 72 22.27 10.85 -7.63
CA GLU A 72 21.46 11.56 -8.62
C GLU A 72 20.04 10.99 -8.70
N THR A 73 19.02 11.85 -8.68
CA THR A 73 17.60 11.45 -8.73
C THR A 73 17.12 11.15 -10.16
N ASN A 74 17.94 10.40 -10.91
CA ASN A 74 17.74 10.07 -12.32
C ASN A 74 16.90 8.77 -12.47
N THR A 75 16.45 8.44 -13.68
CA THR A 75 15.57 7.28 -13.89
C THR A 75 16.38 5.99 -13.88
N VAL A 76 16.04 5.01 -13.05
CA VAL A 76 16.63 3.65 -13.18
C VAL A 76 16.05 2.97 -14.43
N VAL A 77 16.91 2.62 -15.40
CA VAL A 77 16.51 2.05 -16.70
C VAL A 77 16.68 0.54 -16.76
N GLN A 78 17.76 -0.02 -16.18
CA GLN A 78 17.98 -1.47 -16.11
C GLN A 78 18.53 -1.90 -14.75
N ILE A 79 18.26 -3.15 -14.35
CA ILE A 79 18.77 -3.77 -13.13
C ILE A 79 19.23 -5.21 -13.43
N HIS A 80 20.52 -5.49 -13.24
CA HIS A 80 21.14 -6.77 -13.52
C HIS A 80 21.83 -7.33 -12.28
N PHE A 81 21.35 -8.44 -11.73
CA PHE A 81 22.05 -9.15 -10.66
C PHE A 81 23.31 -9.83 -11.18
N ILE A 82 24.41 -9.78 -10.42
CA ILE A 82 25.63 -10.51 -10.78
C ILE A 82 25.42 -11.99 -10.42
N PRO A 83 25.63 -12.94 -11.36
CA PRO A 83 25.46 -14.37 -11.09
C PRO A 83 26.24 -14.82 -9.85
N GLY A 84 25.62 -15.61 -8.98
CA GLY A 84 26.27 -16.16 -7.79
C GLY A 84 26.61 -15.18 -6.66
N GLN A 85 26.44 -13.86 -6.83
CA GLN A 85 26.85 -12.85 -5.83
C GLN A 85 25.67 -12.15 -5.15
N CYS A 86 25.90 -11.65 -3.93
CA CYS A 86 25.07 -10.67 -3.25
C CYS A 86 25.25 -9.24 -3.82
N ARG A 87 25.42 -9.11 -5.14
CA ARG A 87 25.64 -7.85 -5.86
C ARG A 87 24.73 -7.71 -7.08
N LEU A 88 24.51 -6.46 -7.49
CA LEU A 88 23.76 -6.10 -8.69
C LEU A 88 24.28 -4.79 -9.28
N VAL A 89 24.03 -4.58 -10.57
CA VAL A 89 24.37 -3.37 -11.31
C VAL A 89 23.10 -2.70 -11.82
N THR A 90 23.02 -1.39 -11.69
CA THR A 90 21.94 -0.55 -12.23
C THR A 90 22.46 0.37 -13.33
N LEU A 91 21.63 0.66 -14.33
CA LEU A 91 21.87 1.68 -15.37
C LEU A 91 20.85 2.80 -15.21
N LEU A 92 21.27 4.07 -15.24
CA LEU A 92 20.37 5.23 -15.20
C LEU A 92 20.22 5.92 -16.58
N ASP A 93 19.25 6.82 -16.73
CA ASP A 93 18.93 7.52 -18.00
C ASP A 93 19.94 8.62 -18.41
N ASP A 94 20.98 8.83 -17.60
CA ASP A 94 22.17 9.65 -17.87
C ASP A 94 23.37 8.83 -18.42
N ASN A 95 23.20 7.51 -18.62
CA ASN A 95 24.22 6.54 -19.01
C ASN A 95 25.27 6.17 -17.92
N SER A 96 24.95 6.38 -16.65
CA SER A 96 25.73 5.91 -15.49
C SER A 96 25.38 4.48 -15.08
N LEU A 97 26.40 3.74 -14.64
CA LEU A 97 26.33 2.40 -14.09
C LEU A 97 26.73 2.44 -12.61
N HIS A 98 25.89 1.91 -11.72
CA HIS A 98 26.15 1.84 -10.28
C HIS A 98 26.21 0.39 -9.81
N LEU A 99 27.23 0.04 -9.02
CA LEU A 99 27.42 -1.28 -8.42
C LEU A 99 26.90 -1.27 -6.98
N TRP A 100 25.91 -2.10 -6.70
CA TRP A 100 25.29 -2.24 -5.39
C TRP A 100 25.63 -3.60 -4.76
N ILE A 101 25.72 -3.64 -3.43
CA ILE A 101 25.98 -4.84 -2.64
C ILE A 101 25.02 -4.97 -1.45
N LEU A 102 24.60 -6.20 -1.14
CA LEU A 102 24.00 -6.57 0.14
C LEU A 102 25.11 -7.00 1.10
N LYS A 103 25.67 -6.05 1.85
CA LYS A 103 26.66 -6.32 2.91
C LYS A 103 25.96 -6.88 4.15
N GLN A 104 26.67 -7.67 4.95
CA GLN A 104 26.20 -8.07 6.27
C GLN A 104 26.77 -7.12 7.33
N SER A 105 25.91 -6.67 8.23
CA SER A 105 26.23 -5.76 9.31
C SER A 105 26.76 -6.50 10.54
N ASN A 106 27.40 -5.78 11.46
CA ASN A 106 27.85 -6.33 12.74
C ASN A 106 26.68 -6.75 13.66
N SER A 107 25.44 -6.33 13.37
CA SER A 107 24.21 -6.76 14.07
C SER A 107 23.60 -8.04 13.48
N GLY A 108 24.18 -8.61 12.42
CA GLY A 108 23.70 -9.86 11.81
C GLY A 108 22.52 -9.68 10.84
N THR A 109 22.22 -8.44 10.44
CA THR A 109 21.32 -8.12 9.33
C THR A 109 22.11 -7.95 8.03
N SER A 110 21.40 -7.80 6.91
CA SER A 110 21.94 -7.29 5.65
C SER A 110 21.56 -5.83 5.44
N GLU A 111 22.39 -5.11 4.71
CA GLU A 111 22.18 -3.70 4.32
C GLU A 111 22.53 -3.53 2.83
N LEU A 112 21.70 -2.80 2.10
CA LEU A 112 21.95 -2.44 0.70
C LEU A 112 22.80 -1.17 0.65
N GLN A 113 23.96 -1.24 0.01
CA GLN A 113 24.91 -0.12 -0.10
C GLN A 113 25.41 -0.01 -1.54
N GLU A 114 25.55 1.22 -2.05
CA GLU A 114 26.29 1.47 -3.29
C GLU A 114 27.79 1.34 -3.00
N GLU A 115 28.54 0.65 -3.87
CA GLU A 115 30.00 0.53 -3.76
C GLU A 115 30.74 1.53 -4.64
N ARG A 116 30.26 1.73 -5.88
CA ARG A 116 30.89 2.59 -6.91
C ARG A 116 29.87 2.96 -8.00
N HIS A 117 30.14 4.07 -8.69
CA HIS A 117 29.54 4.41 -9.98
C HIS A 117 30.60 4.53 -11.09
N PHE A 118 30.15 4.49 -12.35
CA PHE A 118 30.96 4.63 -13.56
C PHE A 118 30.10 5.15 -14.73
N THR A 119 30.64 6.02 -15.58
CA THR A 119 29.97 6.42 -16.84
C THR A 119 30.79 5.92 -18.02
N LEU A 120 30.18 5.18 -18.95
CA LEU A 120 30.83 4.85 -20.21
C LEU A 120 30.98 6.11 -21.07
N ARG A 121 32.21 6.45 -21.46
CA ARG A 121 32.54 7.63 -22.26
C ARG A 121 33.43 7.23 -23.43
N GLY A 122 33.07 7.66 -24.63
CA GLY A 122 33.88 7.42 -25.83
C GLY A 122 35.11 8.35 -25.91
N PRO A 123 35.96 8.17 -26.95
CA PRO A 123 37.10 9.04 -27.20
C PRO A 123 36.71 10.53 -27.29
N PRO A 124 37.59 11.47 -26.90
CA PRO A 124 37.29 12.90 -26.94
C PRO A 124 36.82 13.37 -28.33
N GLY A 125 35.62 13.95 -28.38
CA GLY A 125 34.97 14.38 -29.63
C GLY A 125 33.96 13.40 -30.23
N SER A 126 33.84 12.18 -29.70
CA SER A 126 32.73 11.28 -30.04
C SER A 126 31.38 11.85 -29.57
N PRO A 127 30.27 11.61 -30.31
CA PRO A 127 28.93 12.05 -29.88
C PRO A 127 28.44 11.17 -28.72
N PRO A 128 27.74 11.72 -27.71
CA PRO A 128 27.31 10.94 -26.54
C PRO A 128 26.50 9.68 -26.86
N SER A 129 25.67 9.74 -27.91
CA SER A 129 24.89 8.59 -28.41
C SER A 129 25.78 7.39 -28.76
N ALA A 130 26.98 7.60 -29.29
CA ALA A 130 27.86 6.50 -29.67
C ALA A 130 28.23 5.56 -28.49
N THR A 131 28.23 6.07 -27.26
CA THR A 131 28.46 5.27 -26.04
C THR A 131 27.23 5.12 -25.15
N GLN A 132 26.04 5.45 -25.65
CA GLN A 132 24.77 5.18 -24.96
C GLN A 132 24.58 3.66 -24.85
N VAL A 133 24.52 3.14 -23.63
CA VAL A 133 24.36 1.71 -23.33
C VAL A 133 22.92 1.30 -23.57
N THR A 134 22.75 0.20 -24.30
CA THR A 134 21.46 -0.35 -24.75
C THR A 134 21.25 -1.75 -24.18
N ALA A 135 22.28 -2.60 -24.24
CA ALA A 135 22.27 -3.94 -23.66
C ALA A 135 23.41 -4.13 -22.65
N ILE A 136 23.11 -4.76 -21.52
CA ILE A 136 24.09 -5.18 -20.51
C ILE A 136 24.03 -6.70 -20.37
N LEU A 137 25.19 -7.33 -20.29
CA LEU A 137 25.35 -8.74 -19.92
C LEU A 137 26.36 -8.84 -18.76
N ALA A 138 25.89 -9.24 -17.58
CA ALA A 138 26.76 -9.63 -16.47
C ALA A 138 27.23 -11.07 -16.69
N HIS A 139 28.54 -11.24 -16.91
CA HIS A 139 29.14 -12.52 -17.30
C HIS A 139 29.16 -13.54 -16.16
N SER A 140 29.03 -14.83 -16.47
CA SER A 140 29.05 -15.91 -15.47
C SER A 140 30.35 -16.04 -14.67
N SER A 141 31.49 -15.54 -15.20
CA SER A 141 32.73 -15.45 -14.41
C SER A 141 32.68 -14.41 -13.29
N GLN A 142 31.66 -13.54 -13.28
CA GLN A 142 31.43 -12.50 -12.25
C GLN A 142 32.46 -11.35 -12.24
N GLU A 143 33.46 -11.40 -13.13
CA GLU A 143 34.58 -10.45 -13.23
C GLU A 143 34.35 -9.34 -14.27
N CYS A 144 33.34 -9.45 -15.14
CA CYS A 144 33.14 -8.56 -16.28
C CYS A 144 31.66 -8.27 -16.58
N LEU A 145 31.41 -7.05 -17.04
CA LEU A 145 30.22 -6.65 -17.78
C LEU A 145 30.54 -6.50 -19.26
N TYR A 146 29.64 -6.94 -20.13
CA TYR A 146 29.62 -6.58 -21.55
C TYR A 146 28.53 -5.53 -21.79
N LEU A 147 28.91 -4.40 -22.40
CA LEU A 147 28.07 -3.22 -22.60
C LEU A 147 27.87 -2.95 -24.09
N GLY A 148 26.73 -3.34 -24.65
CA GLY A 148 26.33 -3.04 -26.02
C GLY A 148 25.80 -1.60 -26.12
N THR A 149 26.12 -0.91 -27.22
CA THR A 149 25.81 0.53 -27.39
C THR A 149 25.07 0.84 -28.69
N GLU A 150 24.48 2.04 -28.79
CA GLU A 150 23.85 2.54 -30.04
C GLU A 150 24.81 2.57 -31.24
N SER A 151 26.14 2.68 -31.03
CA SER A 151 27.12 2.61 -32.11
C SER A 151 27.41 1.20 -32.62
N GLY A 152 26.78 0.16 -32.06
CA GLY A 152 27.07 -1.25 -32.39
C GLY A 152 28.32 -1.83 -31.70
N ASN A 153 29.06 -1.03 -30.93
CA ASN A 153 30.20 -1.51 -30.14
C ASN A 153 29.75 -2.24 -28.87
N VAL A 154 30.44 -3.33 -28.52
CA VAL A 154 30.35 -3.99 -27.22
C VAL A 154 31.63 -3.77 -26.44
N PHE A 155 31.56 -2.91 -25.42
CA PHE A 155 32.68 -2.65 -24.50
C PHE A 155 32.70 -3.67 -23.37
N VAL A 156 33.90 -4.02 -22.87
CA VAL A 156 34.07 -4.90 -21.71
C VAL A 156 34.55 -4.07 -20.53
N VAL A 157 33.93 -4.26 -19.36
CA VAL A 157 34.24 -3.51 -18.14
C VAL A 157 34.46 -4.46 -16.96
N GLU A 158 35.63 -4.36 -16.34
CA GLU A 158 36.08 -5.17 -15.21
C GLU A 158 35.32 -4.83 -13.91
N LEU A 159 34.96 -5.86 -13.14
CA LEU A 159 34.30 -5.77 -11.85
C LEU A 159 35.25 -6.25 -10.73
N PRO A 160 35.24 -5.63 -9.53
CA PRO A 160 34.44 -4.45 -9.13
C PRO A 160 35.17 -3.13 -9.45
N SER A 161 36.16 -3.11 -10.35
CA SER A 161 37.01 -1.93 -10.56
C SER A 161 36.30 -0.81 -11.34
N PHE A 162 35.38 -1.19 -12.25
CA PHE A 162 34.85 -0.38 -13.34
C PHE A 162 35.91 0.14 -14.34
N ARG A 163 36.96 -0.66 -14.58
CA ARG A 163 37.95 -0.39 -15.63
C ARG A 163 37.46 -0.92 -16.98
N VAL A 164 37.48 -0.07 -18.01
CA VAL A 164 37.26 -0.52 -19.41
C VAL A 164 38.47 -1.34 -19.89
N LEU A 165 38.20 -2.51 -20.47
CA LEU A 165 39.19 -3.39 -21.11
C LEU A 165 39.14 -3.15 -22.61
N GLU A 166 39.81 -2.09 -23.06
CA GLU A 166 39.81 -1.65 -24.47
C GLU A 166 40.26 -2.76 -25.43
N ASP A 167 41.21 -3.59 -24.99
CA ASP A 167 41.75 -4.77 -25.69
C ASP A 167 40.71 -5.86 -26.00
N ARG A 168 39.55 -5.85 -25.32
CA ARG A 168 38.46 -6.81 -25.50
C ARG A 168 37.22 -6.21 -26.17
N THR A 169 37.30 -4.96 -26.63
CA THR A 169 36.16 -4.27 -27.26
C THR A 169 35.80 -4.93 -28.59
N ILE A 170 34.56 -5.39 -28.74
CA ILE A 170 34.07 -6.00 -29.98
C ILE A 170 33.43 -4.88 -30.81
N SER A 171 34.09 -4.46 -31.89
CA SER A 171 33.63 -3.38 -32.75
C SER A 171 32.85 -3.89 -33.98
N PRO A 172 31.94 -3.06 -34.54
CA PRO A 172 31.22 -3.36 -35.79
C PRO A 172 32.09 -3.85 -36.94
N GLU A 173 33.30 -3.28 -37.08
CA GLU A 173 34.21 -3.56 -38.19
C GLU A 173 34.80 -4.97 -38.10
N VAL A 174 35.15 -5.44 -36.89
CA VAL A 174 35.71 -6.79 -36.70
C VAL A 174 34.62 -7.85 -36.87
N VAL A 175 33.37 -7.53 -36.51
CA VAL A 175 32.21 -8.39 -36.78
C VAL A 175 31.91 -8.47 -38.28
N LEU A 176 31.82 -7.33 -38.97
CA LEU A 176 31.50 -7.28 -40.40
C LEU A 176 32.52 -8.02 -41.29
N GLN A 177 33.80 -8.03 -40.92
CA GLN A 177 34.87 -8.75 -41.64
C GLN A 177 34.63 -10.27 -41.82
N ARG A 178 33.68 -10.87 -41.09
CA ARG A 178 33.36 -12.31 -41.17
C ARG A 178 31.92 -12.62 -41.62
N VAL A 179 31.10 -11.59 -41.84
CA VAL A 179 29.73 -11.71 -42.38
C VAL A 179 29.80 -11.66 -43.93
N PRO A 180 28.88 -12.30 -44.70
CA PRO A 180 28.94 -12.33 -46.15
C PRO A 180 28.92 -10.95 -46.82
N GLU A 181 29.61 -10.82 -47.95
CA GLU A 181 29.77 -9.55 -48.69
C GLU A 181 28.42 -8.95 -49.11
N ASP A 182 27.43 -9.79 -49.45
CA ASP A 182 26.04 -9.38 -49.75
C ASP A 182 25.35 -8.62 -48.62
N TYR A 183 25.81 -8.79 -47.38
CA TYR A 183 25.33 -8.07 -46.20
C TYR A 183 26.26 -6.93 -45.80
N GLN A 184 27.59 -7.07 -45.94
CA GLN A 184 28.55 -5.98 -45.67
C GLN A 184 28.21 -4.69 -46.46
N ASN A 185 27.76 -4.84 -47.70
CA ASN A 185 27.35 -3.73 -48.56
C ASN A 185 26.05 -3.00 -48.11
N ARG A 186 25.38 -3.43 -47.04
CA ARG A 186 24.07 -2.90 -46.59
C ARG A 186 24.15 -1.85 -45.47
N ARG A 187 25.30 -1.18 -45.34
CA ARG A 187 25.67 -0.13 -44.35
C ARG A 187 26.04 -0.67 -42.95
N SER A 188 26.70 0.22 -42.18
CA SER A 188 27.07 0.13 -40.75
C SER A 188 26.19 -0.75 -39.86
N LEU A 189 26.79 -1.55 -38.96
CA LEU A 189 26.06 -2.12 -37.83
C LEU A 189 25.85 -1.02 -36.78
N GLU A 190 24.59 -0.82 -36.39
CA GLU A 190 24.16 0.19 -35.43
C GLU A 190 23.18 -0.48 -34.46
N LEU A 191 23.23 -0.05 -33.19
CA LEU A 191 22.41 -0.46 -32.05
C LEU A 191 22.43 -1.97 -31.73
N VAL A 192 23.09 -2.32 -30.62
CA VAL A 192 23.06 -3.66 -30.02
C VAL A 192 21.78 -3.83 -29.18
N GLU A 193 20.74 -4.44 -29.75
CA GLU A 193 19.46 -4.66 -29.06
C GLU A 193 19.58 -5.68 -27.91
N ALA A 194 20.45 -6.70 -28.07
CA ALA A 194 20.57 -7.77 -27.09
C ALA A 194 21.97 -8.41 -27.04
N LEU A 195 22.38 -8.72 -25.81
CA LEU A 195 23.53 -9.54 -25.47
C LEU A 195 23.09 -10.74 -24.62
N ARG A 196 23.55 -11.95 -24.94
CA ARG A 196 23.30 -13.18 -24.16
C ARG A 196 24.56 -14.04 -24.11
N GLU A 197 24.84 -14.66 -22.97
CA GLU A 197 25.88 -15.68 -22.84
C GLU A 197 25.33 -17.05 -23.28
N HIS A 198 26.19 -17.93 -23.81
CA HIS A 198 25.80 -19.29 -24.17
C HIS A 198 25.54 -20.13 -22.91
N PRO A 199 24.31 -20.65 -22.68
CA PRO A 199 23.90 -21.25 -21.40
C PRO A 199 24.81 -22.36 -20.84
N ARG A 200 25.57 -23.04 -21.71
CA ARG A 200 26.51 -24.12 -21.36
C ARG A 200 28.00 -23.85 -21.69
N ASN A 201 28.38 -22.63 -22.10
CA ASN A 201 29.76 -22.32 -22.52
C ASN A 201 30.07 -20.82 -22.47
N SER A 202 30.54 -20.33 -21.32
CA SER A 202 30.81 -18.90 -21.07
C SER A 202 31.77 -18.23 -22.07
N ASN A 203 32.59 -18.99 -22.79
CA ASN A 203 33.47 -18.45 -23.84
C ASN A 203 32.72 -17.95 -25.10
N HIS A 204 31.39 -18.06 -25.14
CA HIS A 204 30.57 -17.69 -26.28
C HIS A 204 29.42 -16.75 -25.89
N ILE A 205 29.23 -15.69 -26.68
CA ILE A 205 28.11 -14.74 -26.53
C ILE A 205 27.38 -14.53 -27.86
N LEU A 206 26.07 -14.27 -27.80
CA LEU A 206 25.29 -13.74 -28.91
C LEU A 206 25.25 -12.22 -28.84
N ILE A 207 25.46 -11.57 -29.99
CA ILE A 207 25.30 -10.14 -30.20
C ILE A 207 24.22 -9.94 -31.26
N GLY A 208 23.08 -9.36 -30.87
CA GLY A 208 21.97 -9.03 -31.76
C GLY A 208 21.95 -7.55 -32.12
N TYR A 209 21.96 -7.23 -33.40
CA TYR A 209 21.91 -5.88 -33.94
C TYR A 209 20.51 -5.54 -34.47
N SER A 210 20.09 -4.27 -34.31
CA SER A 210 18.74 -3.82 -34.66
C SER A 210 18.31 -4.19 -36.09
N ARG A 211 19.22 -4.18 -37.07
CA ARG A 211 18.90 -4.50 -38.47
C ARG A 211 18.72 -5.99 -38.78
N GLY A 212 18.66 -6.87 -37.79
CA GLY A 212 18.34 -8.30 -37.96
C GLY A 212 19.54 -9.25 -38.03
N LEU A 213 20.78 -8.72 -38.07
CA LEU A 213 21.98 -9.55 -37.89
C LEU A 213 22.08 -10.00 -36.42
N ILE A 214 22.20 -11.30 -36.21
CA ILE A 214 22.66 -11.88 -34.95
C ILE A 214 23.97 -12.62 -35.23
N VAL A 215 24.99 -12.45 -34.39
CA VAL A 215 26.25 -13.21 -34.49
C VAL A 215 26.54 -13.97 -33.20
N LEU A 216 27.08 -15.18 -33.36
CA LEU A 216 27.67 -15.95 -32.28
C LEU A 216 29.17 -15.67 -32.24
N TRP A 217 29.62 -15.02 -31.16
CA TRP A 217 30.99 -14.58 -30.96
C TRP A 217 31.76 -15.50 -30.00
N ASP A 218 32.95 -15.92 -30.41
CA ASP A 218 33.95 -16.70 -29.68
C ASP A 218 34.92 -15.73 -29.00
N LEU A 219 34.81 -15.62 -27.66
CA LEU A 219 35.59 -14.66 -26.85
C LEU A 219 37.07 -15.01 -26.78
N ILE A 220 37.44 -16.28 -26.89
CA ILE A 220 38.85 -16.71 -26.84
C ILE A 220 39.55 -16.36 -28.17
N ASN A 221 38.93 -16.71 -29.30
CA ASN A 221 39.53 -16.52 -30.61
C ASN A 221 39.14 -15.18 -31.28
N SER A 222 38.39 -14.33 -30.56
CA SER A 222 37.96 -12.99 -31.00
C SER A 222 37.36 -12.97 -32.41
N ARG A 223 36.34 -13.79 -32.64
CA ARG A 223 35.72 -13.98 -33.97
C ARG A 223 34.24 -14.33 -33.89
N ALA A 224 33.48 -13.95 -34.92
CA ALA A 224 32.20 -14.58 -35.20
C ALA A 224 32.42 -16.01 -35.71
N THR A 225 31.64 -16.97 -35.20
CA THR A 225 31.66 -18.39 -35.61
C THR A 225 30.44 -18.76 -36.45
N HIS A 226 29.28 -18.16 -36.15
CA HIS A 226 28.00 -18.34 -36.86
C HIS A 226 27.30 -16.99 -36.96
N HIS A 227 26.47 -16.80 -38.00
CA HIS A 227 25.63 -15.61 -38.17
C HIS A 227 24.23 -15.96 -38.68
N PHE A 228 23.24 -15.26 -38.15
CA PHE A 228 21.82 -15.43 -38.46
C PHE A 228 21.32 -14.13 -39.09
N LEU A 229 20.70 -14.22 -40.26
CA LEU A 229 20.32 -13.06 -41.08
C LEU A 229 18.80 -12.87 -41.07
N GLY A 230 18.30 -12.19 -40.04
CA GLY A 230 16.89 -11.82 -39.93
C GLY A 230 16.45 -10.91 -41.08
N SER A 231 15.24 -11.15 -41.60
CA SER A 231 14.60 -10.34 -42.63
C SER A 231 13.89 -9.09 -42.10
N GLN A 232 13.75 -8.98 -40.77
CA GLN A 232 13.04 -7.91 -40.06
C GLN A 232 13.92 -7.26 -39.00
N GLN A 233 13.60 -6.02 -38.62
CA GLN A 233 14.26 -5.34 -37.51
C GLN A 233 14.09 -6.16 -36.22
N LEU A 234 15.18 -6.41 -35.52
CA LEU A 234 15.28 -7.14 -34.26
C LEU A 234 14.86 -6.25 -33.08
N GLU A 235 14.17 -6.83 -32.10
CA GLU A 235 13.80 -6.19 -30.84
C GLU A 235 14.39 -6.93 -29.63
N ASN A 236 14.46 -8.27 -29.69
CA ASN A 236 15.10 -9.08 -28.66
C ASN A 236 15.48 -10.48 -29.13
N LEU A 237 16.29 -11.18 -28.32
CA LEU A 237 16.61 -12.59 -28.52
C LEU A 237 16.74 -13.36 -27.20
N PHE A 238 16.37 -14.64 -27.25
CA PHE A 238 16.46 -15.59 -26.14
C PHE A 238 17.12 -16.89 -26.60
N TRP A 239 17.94 -17.50 -25.75
CA TRP A 239 18.68 -18.72 -26.04
C TRP A 239 18.08 -19.90 -25.25
N GLN A 240 17.71 -20.98 -25.93
CA GLN A 240 17.20 -22.19 -25.30
C GLN A 240 18.27 -22.82 -24.39
N ARG A 241 17.87 -23.37 -23.23
CA ARG A 241 18.77 -23.87 -22.15
C ARG A 241 19.81 -24.92 -22.58
N ASN A 242 19.58 -25.61 -23.69
CA ASN A 242 20.51 -26.59 -24.26
C ASN A 242 21.65 -25.96 -25.10
N GLY A 243 21.52 -24.70 -25.53
CA GLY A 243 22.42 -24.01 -26.45
C GLY A 243 22.11 -24.22 -27.95
N HIS A 244 21.24 -25.17 -28.31
CA HIS A 244 21.05 -25.64 -29.69
C HIS A 244 20.01 -24.86 -30.50
N GLN A 245 19.23 -23.98 -29.88
CA GLN A 245 18.22 -23.16 -30.57
C GLN A 245 18.15 -21.75 -29.98
N ILE A 246 17.87 -20.77 -30.83
CA ILE A 246 17.58 -19.38 -30.43
C ILE A 246 16.22 -18.94 -30.98
N ILE A 247 15.56 -18.02 -30.29
CA ILE A 247 14.39 -17.30 -30.80
C ILE A 247 14.69 -15.81 -30.83
N SER A 248 14.32 -15.16 -31.92
CA SER A 248 14.35 -13.71 -32.11
C SER A 248 12.94 -13.17 -32.24
N CYS A 249 12.72 -11.93 -31.79
CA CYS A 249 11.45 -11.22 -31.97
C CYS A 249 11.66 -9.83 -32.60
N HIS A 250 10.64 -9.33 -33.31
CA HIS A 250 10.84 -8.33 -34.36
C HIS A 250 9.80 -7.20 -34.37
N TYR A 251 10.15 -6.07 -34.99
CA TYR A 251 9.33 -4.83 -35.05
C TYR A 251 7.97 -5.00 -35.77
N ASP A 252 7.89 -5.90 -36.74
CA ASP A 252 6.65 -6.21 -37.48
C ASP A 252 5.63 -6.99 -36.63
N GLY A 253 6.06 -7.50 -35.47
CA GLY A 253 5.26 -8.35 -34.58
C GLY A 253 5.48 -9.84 -34.81
N SER A 254 6.50 -10.24 -35.56
CA SER A 254 6.89 -11.65 -35.72
C SER A 254 7.86 -12.15 -34.64
N TYR A 255 7.93 -13.46 -34.49
CA TYR A 255 9.09 -14.16 -33.92
C TYR A 255 9.64 -15.20 -34.90
N THR A 256 10.93 -15.50 -34.79
CA THR A 256 11.65 -16.44 -35.66
C THR A 256 12.53 -17.37 -34.83
N GLN A 257 12.46 -18.68 -35.08
CA GLN A 257 13.28 -19.72 -34.44
C GLN A 257 14.44 -20.10 -35.37
N TRP A 258 15.64 -20.30 -34.81
CA TRP A 258 16.84 -20.67 -35.55
C TRP A 258 17.57 -21.83 -34.87
N PRO A 259 18.16 -22.77 -35.64
CA PRO A 259 19.00 -23.83 -35.09
C PRO A 259 20.43 -23.32 -34.88
N VAL A 260 21.12 -23.81 -33.86
CA VAL A 260 22.54 -23.56 -33.60
C VAL A 260 23.28 -24.90 -33.69
N SER A 261 24.05 -25.08 -34.76
CA SER A 261 24.79 -26.32 -35.07
C SER A 261 26.21 -25.98 -35.49
N SER A 262 27.20 -26.78 -35.09
CA SER A 262 28.63 -26.58 -35.39
C SER A 262 28.96 -26.55 -36.88
N ASP A 263 28.11 -27.19 -37.68
CA ASP A 263 28.42 -27.55 -39.06
C ASP A 263 27.84 -26.53 -40.06
N ASP A 264 26.78 -25.81 -39.66
CA ASP A 264 26.13 -24.77 -40.47
C ASP A 264 26.30 -23.40 -39.81
N ARG A 265 27.13 -22.55 -40.44
CA ARG A 265 27.44 -21.19 -39.96
C ARG A 265 26.44 -20.15 -40.43
N GLN A 266 25.51 -20.49 -41.33
CA GLN A 266 24.55 -19.56 -41.94
C GLN A 266 23.11 -20.11 -41.92
N PRO A 267 22.61 -20.66 -40.80
CA PRO A 267 21.41 -21.48 -40.81
C PRO A 267 20.15 -20.70 -41.15
N SER A 268 19.28 -21.32 -41.95
CA SER A 268 17.95 -20.82 -42.25
C SER A 268 17.02 -20.92 -41.03
N PRO A 269 15.97 -20.07 -40.93
CA PRO A 269 14.91 -20.22 -39.93
C PRO A 269 14.27 -21.62 -39.92
N LEU A 270 13.90 -22.11 -38.74
CA LEU A 270 13.04 -23.29 -38.56
C LEU A 270 11.56 -22.92 -38.72
N GLU A 271 11.16 -21.81 -38.08
CA GLU A 271 9.81 -21.23 -38.12
C GLU A 271 9.95 -19.71 -38.08
N SER A 272 9.13 -18.97 -38.83
CA SER A 272 8.92 -17.54 -38.65
C SER A 272 7.42 -17.24 -38.73
N LYS A 273 6.88 -16.54 -37.73
CA LYS A 273 5.43 -16.41 -37.52
C LYS A 273 5.05 -15.06 -36.91
N VAL A 274 4.02 -14.43 -37.47
CA VAL A 274 3.29 -13.32 -36.83
C VAL A 274 2.11 -13.94 -36.07
N PRO A 275 2.16 -14.07 -34.73
CA PRO A 275 1.17 -14.84 -33.97
C PRO A 275 -0.25 -14.27 -34.05
N TYR A 276 -0.41 -12.97 -34.29
CA TYR A 276 -1.72 -12.30 -34.44
C TYR A 276 -1.95 -11.73 -35.86
N GLY A 277 -1.28 -12.31 -36.86
CA GLY A 277 -1.50 -11.99 -38.27
C GLY A 277 -2.88 -12.44 -38.79
N PRO A 278 -3.24 -12.12 -40.05
CA PRO A 278 -2.41 -11.50 -41.08
C PRO A 278 -2.38 -9.95 -41.03
N PHE A 279 -3.08 -9.32 -40.09
CA PHE A 279 -3.12 -7.86 -39.97
C PHE A 279 -1.76 -7.29 -39.51
N PRO A 280 -1.40 -6.05 -39.91
CA PRO A 280 -0.17 -5.41 -39.45
C PRO A 280 -0.14 -5.24 -37.93
N CYS A 281 0.85 -5.85 -37.27
CA CYS A 281 0.98 -5.85 -35.82
C CYS A 281 1.85 -4.70 -35.30
N LYS A 282 1.93 -4.61 -33.97
CA LYS A 282 3.02 -3.95 -33.24
C LYS A 282 4.14 -4.94 -32.95
N ALA A 283 5.34 -4.40 -32.73
CA ALA A 283 6.53 -5.14 -32.33
C ALA A 283 6.27 -6.15 -31.20
N ILE A 284 7.05 -7.23 -31.20
CA ILE A 284 7.24 -8.07 -30.02
C ILE A 284 8.55 -7.63 -29.36
N SER A 285 8.47 -6.92 -28.23
CA SER A 285 9.60 -6.22 -27.61
C SER A 285 10.49 -7.09 -26.73
N LYS A 286 9.97 -8.22 -26.24
CA LYS A 286 10.69 -9.18 -25.40
C LYS A 286 10.06 -10.56 -25.53
N ILE A 287 10.88 -11.61 -25.57
CA ILE A 287 10.45 -13.01 -25.71
C ILE A 287 11.27 -13.94 -24.82
N TYR A 288 10.65 -15.01 -24.35
CA TYR A 288 11.24 -16.15 -23.65
C TYR A 288 10.82 -17.45 -24.35
N TRP A 289 11.73 -18.43 -24.41
CA TRP A 289 11.45 -19.79 -24.87
C TRP A 289 12.01 -20.78 -23.85
N GLN A 290 11.13 -21.35 -23.03
CA GLN A 290 11.49 -22.20 -21.89
C GLN A 290 11.05 -23.64 -22.12
N THR A 291 11.95 -24.59 -21.89
CA THR A 291 11.69 -26.02 -22.08
C THR A 291 11.03 -26.64 -20.84
N THR A 292 10.33 -27.75 -21.02
CA THR A 292 9.69 -28.49 -19.92
C THR A 292 9.99 -29.97 -20.00
N LYS A 293 9.95 -30.67 -18.85
CA LYS A 293 10.03 -32.14 -18.77
C LYS A 293 8.94 -32.87 -19.56
N THR A 294 7.85 -32.19 -19.96
CA THR A 294 6.77 -32.77 -20.79
C THR A 294 7.03 -32.66 -22.29
N GLY A 295 8.10 -31.99 -22.71
CA GLY A 295 8.43 -31.75 -24.12
C GLY A 295 7.65 -30.60 -24.77
N LEU A 296 6.67 -30.01 -24.09
CA LEU A 296 5.93 -28.85 -24.57
C LEU A 296 6.58 -27.56 -24.06
N PRO A 297 7.19 -26.73 -24.93
CA PRO A 297 7.82 -25.49 -24.48
C PRO A 297 6.79 -24.40 -24.15
N TYR A 298 7.18 -23.50 -23.25
CA TYR A 298 6.53 -22.21 -23.07
C TYR A 298 7.18 -21.18 -24.00
N ILE A 299 6.36 -20.49 -24.80
CA ILE A 299 6.76 -19.28 -25.54
C ILE A 299 6.00 -18.10 -24.93
N ILE A 300 6.72 -17.15 -24.34
CA ILE A 300 6.14 -16.03 -23.57
C ILE A 300 6.67 -14.72 -24.15
N PHE A 301 5.79 -13.83 -24.59
CA PHE A 301 6.19 -12.62 -25.33
C PHE A 301 5.31 -11.39 -25.06
N GLN A 302 5.93 -10.21 -25.04
CA GLN A 302 5.25 -8.92 -24.86
C GLN A 302 4.90 -8.28 -26.21
N GLY A 303 3.71 -7.71 -26.35
CA GLY A 303 3.28 -7.01 -27.56
C GLY A 303 2.70 -7.93 -28.64
N GLY A 304 3.08 -7.73 -29.90
CA GLY A 304 2.56 -8.46 -31.05
C GLY A 304 1.13 -8.11 -31.49
N MET A 305 0.43 -7.21 -30.78
CA MET A 305 -1.00 -6.90 -31.00
C MET A 305 -1.29 -6.28 -32.37
N PRO A 306 -2.43 -6.62 -33.03
CA PRO A 306 -2.89 -5.97 -34.26
C PRO A 306 -3.01 -4.44 -34.11
N ARG A 307 -2.28 -3.70 -34.95
CA ARG A 307 -2.00 -2.26 -34.73
C ARG A 307 -3.25 -1.37 -34.80
N ALA A 308 -4.26 -1.78 -35.57
CA ALA A 308 -5.50 -1.03 -35.76
C ALA A 308 -6.52 -1.23 -34.62
N SER A 309 -6.75 -2.47 -34.19
CA SER A 309 -7.83 -2.83 -33.26
C SER A 309 -7.40 -2.90 -31.79
N TYR A 310 -6.14 -3.24 -31.53
CA TYR A 310 -5.61 -3.50 -30.18
C TYR A 310 -4.29 -2.76 -29.93
N GLY A 311 -4.01 -1.71 -30.71
CA GLY A 311 -2.77 -0.95 -30.65
C GLY A 311 -2.57 -0.14 -29.35
N ASP A 312 -3.60 0.04 -28.55
CA ASP A 312 -3.58 0.70 -27.24
C ASP A 312 -3.33 -0.28 -26.07
N ARG A 313 -3.61 -1.57 -26.26
CA ARG A 313 -3.48 -2.61 -25.23
C ARG A 313 -2.05 -2.80 -24.73
N HIS A 314 -1.95 -3.37 -23.53
CA HIS A 314 -0.69 -3.65 -22.86
C HIS A 314 -0.68 -5.13 -22.51
N SER A 315 -0.04 -5.95 -23.34
CA SER A 315 -0.25 -7.39 -23.33
C SER A 315 1.02 -8.22 -23.23
N ILE A 316 0.97 -9.31 -22.45
CA ILE A 316 1.93 -10.41 -22.48
C ILE A 316 1.19 -11.69 -22.87
N SER A 317 1.63 -12.33 -23.94
CA SER A 317 1.10 -13.59 -24.43
C SER A 317 1.89 -14.76 -23.85
N VAL A 318 1.18 -15.80 -23.41
CA VAL A 318 1.74 -17.11 -23.04
C VAL A 318 1.18 -18.15 -24.00
N ILE A 319 2.05 -18.95 -24.61
CA ILE A 319 1.71 -20.12 -25.42
C ILE A 319 2.36 -21.35 -24.77
N HIS A 320 1.59 -22.41 -24.56
CA HIS A 320 2.08 -23.72 -24.10
C HIS A 320 1.19 -24.84 -24.64
N GLY A 321 1.77 -25.70 -25.49
CA GLY A 321 1.00 -26.69 -26.25
C GLY A 321 -0.10 -26.01 -27.08
N ASN A 322 -1.35 -26.43 -26.90
CA ASN A 322 -2.52 -25.85 -27.58
C ASN A 322 -3.13 -24.65 -26.84
N GLN A 323 -2.63 -24.27 -25.66
CA GLN A 323 -3.18 -23.16 -24.87
C GLN A 323 -2.44 -21.86 -25.19
N GLN A 324 -3.20 -20.82 -25.51
CA GLN A 324 -2.69 -19.45 -25.71
C GLN A 324 -3.57 -18.45 -24.95
N THR A 325 -2.95 -17.49 -24.27
CA THR A 325 -3.66 -16.40 -23.58
C THR A 325 -2.84 -15.12 -23.67
N ALA A 326 -3.47 -14.02 -24.08
CA ALA A 326 -2.91 -12.68 -24.06
C ALA A 326 -3.37 -11.94 -22.79
N PHE A 327 -2.56 -12.00 -21.73
CA PHE A 327 -2.81 -11.27 -20.50
C PHE A 327 -2.76 -9.77 -20.76
N ASP A 328 -3.88 -9.07 -20.52
CA ASP A 328 -4.07 -7.64 -20.78
C ASP A 328 -4.07 -6.85 -19.47
N PHE A 329 -3.26 -5.79 -19.43
CA PHE A 329 -3.00 -4.97 -18.24
C PHE A 329 -3.56 -3.56 -18.43
N THR A 330 -4.20 -3.01 -17.40
CA THR A 330 -4.81 -1.66 -17.42
C THR A 330 -3.80 -0.51 -17.37
N SER A 331 -2.53 -0.82 -17.11
CA SER A 331 -1.40 0.11 -17.16
C SER A 331 -0.21 -0.49 -17.92
N ARG A 332 0.73 0.34 -18.37
CA ARG A 332 1.81 -0.09 -19.27
C ARG A 332 2.74 -1.08 -18.56
N VAL A 333 2.93 -2.26 -19.14
CA VAL A 333 4.03 -3.16 -18.75
C VAL A 333 5.36 -2.39 -18.82
N ILE A 334 6.07 -2.34 -17.70
CA ILE A 334 7.43 -1.81 -17.59
C ILE A 334 8.41 -2.88 -18.04
N ASP A 335 8.38 -4.04 -17.36
CA ASP A 335 9.08 -5.26 -17.76
C ASP A 335 8.47 -6.49 -17.04
N PHE A 336 8.89 -7.70 -17.44
CA PHE A 336 8.50 -8.96 -16.82
C PHE A 336 9.64 -9.98 -16.79
N PHE A 337 9.56 -10.96 -15.89
CA PHE A 337 10.42 -12.15 -15.89
C PHE A 337 9.61 -13.42 -15.56
N VAL A 338 10.20 -14.58 -15.80
CA VAL A 338 9.58 -15.88 -15.54
C VAL A 338 10.44 -16.67 -14.55
N ILE A 339 9.83 -17.13 -13.46
CA ILE A 339 10.48 -17.94 -12.44
C ILE A 339 10.48 -19.39 -12.91
N ALA A 340 11.68 -19.92 -13.15
CA ALA A 340 11.95 -21.27 -13.63
C ALA A 340 13.06 -21.91 -12.79
N THR A 341 13.45 -23.15 -13.12
CA THR A 341 14.46 -23.93 -12.41
C THR A 341 15.79 -23.17 -12.29
N ALA A 342 16.17 -22.86 -11.05
CA ALA A 342 17.35 -22.07 -10.71
C ALA A 342 18.68 -22.84 -10.77
N ASP A 343 18.63 -24.18 -10.84
CA ASP A 343 19.82 -25.05 -10.99
C ASP A 343 20.40 -24.94 -12.42
N PRO A 344 21.63 -24.43 -12.61
CA PRO A 344 22.25 -24.33 -13.94
C PRO A 344 22.43 -25.67 -14.65
N PHE A 345 22.52 -26.78 -13.92
CA PHE A 345 22.73 -28.12 -14.47
C PHE A 345 21.42 -28.83 -14.87
N ALA A 346 20.26 -28.27 -14.52
CA ALA A 346 18.97 -28.82 -14.90
C ALA A 346 18.79 -28.82 -16.43
N GLU A 347 18.34 -29.95 -16.97
CA GLU A 347 18.12 -30.16 -18.41
C GLU A 347 17.00 -29.28 -18.98
N PHE A 348 15.96 -29.03 -18.17
CA PHE A 348 14.76 -28.29 -18.54
C PHE A 348 14.60 -27.02 -17.70
N ASP A 349 13.92 -26.02 -18.26
CA ASP A 349 13.60 -24.79 -17.52
C ASP A 349 12.49 -25.03 -16.49
N ASP A 350 11.39 -25.69 -16.87
CA ASP A 350 10.17 -25.89 -16.06
C ASP A 350 9.70 -24.59 -15.35
N PRO A 351 9.12 -23.64 -16.11
CA PRO A 351 8.59 -22.40 -15.54
C PRO A 351 7.42 -22.65 -14.59
N SER A 352 7.38 -21.88 -13.51
CA SER A 352 6.41 -22.00 -12.42
C SER A 352 5.53 -20.76 -12.24
N ALA A 353 6.08 -19.55 -12.43
CA ALA A 353 5.33 -18.31 -12.34
C ALA A 353 5.84 -17.22 -13.30
N LEU A 354 4.91 -16.45 -13.88
CA LEU A 354 5.17 -15.22 -14.64
C LEU A 354 5.00 -14.01 -13.72
N VAL A 355 6.00 -13.15 -13.62
CA VAL A 355 6.00 -11.93 -12.79
C VAL A 355 6.08 -10.70 -13.69
N VAL A 356 5.07 -9.83 -13.60
CA VAL A 356 4.90 -8.65 -14.47
C VAL A 356 4.85 -7.38 -13.62
N LEU A 357 5.74 -6.44 -13.90
CA LEU A 357 5.69 -5.08 -13.36
C LEU A 357 5.02 -4.16 -14.38
N ALA A 358 3.85 -3.64 -14.04
CA ALA A 358 3.18 -2.59 -14.80
C ALA A 358 3.43 -1.20 -14.16
N GLU A 359 3.08 -0.12 -14.86
CA GLU A 359 3.30 1.27 -14.38
C GLU A 359 2.55 1.57 -13.08
N GLU A 360 1.47 0.83 -12.79
CA GLU A 360 0.60 1.05 -11.63
C GLU A 360 0.37 -0.20 -10.76
N GLU A 361 0.88 -1.40 -11.11
CA GLU A 361 0.78 -2.59 -10.25
C GLU A 361 1.79 -3.73 -10.54
N LEU A 362 1.93 -4.66 -9.59
CA LEU A 362 2.64 -5.93 -9.74
C LEU A 362 1.63 -7.07 -9.90
N VAL A 363 1.73 -7.84 -11.00
CA VAL A 363 0.89 -9.02 -11.24
C VAL A 363 1.76 -10.27 -11.30
N VAL A 364 1.36 -11.32 -10.59
CA VAL A 364 2.00 -12.63 -10.65
C VAL A 364 0.98 -13.68 -11.08
N ILE A 365 1.34 -14.49 -12.06
CA ILE A 365 0.51 -15.56 -12.63
C ILE A 365 1.18 -16.91 -12.37
N ASP A 366 0.41 -17.86 -11.84
CA ASP A 366 0.81 -19.26 -11.70
C ASP A 366 0.77 -19.94 -13.08
N LEU A 367 1.88 -20.55 -13.51
CA LEU A 367 1.98 -21.26 -14.79
C LEU A 367 1.76 -22.77 -14.66
N VAL A 368 1.75 -23.32 -13.44
CA VAL A 368 1.59 -24.76 -13.16
C VAL A 368 0.12 -25.13 -13.00
N SER A 369 -0.67 -24.26 -12.34
CA SER A 369 -2.11 -24.50 -12.14
C SER A 369 -2.90 -24.30 -13.45
N PRO A 370 -3.87 -25.18 -13.76
CA PRO A 370 -4.68 -25.07 -14.96
C PRO A 370 -5.50 -23.77 -14.96
N GLY A 371 -5.63 -23.15 -16.14
CA GLY A 371 -6.31 -21.85 -16.28
C GLY A 371 -5.50 -20.65 -15.77
N TRP A 372 -4.22 -20.84 -15.41
CA TRP A 372 -3.28 -19.78 -15.03
C TRP A 372 -3.85 -18.71 -14.08
N PRO A 373 -4.20 -19.08 -12.83
CA PRO A 373 -4.71 -18.14 -11.82
C PRO A 373 -3.62 -17.19 -11.33
N SER A 374 -4.01 -15.99 -10.89
CA SER A 374 -3.08 -15.03 -10.28
C SER A 374 -2.65 -15.47 -8.87
N ILE A 375 -1.40 -15.21 -8.49
CA ILE A 375 -0.91 -15.37 -7.11
C ILE A 375 -1.08 -14.04 -6.38
N GLN A 376 -1.59 -14.05 -5.14
CA GLN A 376 -1.70 -12.82 -4.34
C GLN A 376 -0.32 -12.36 -3.85
N PRO A 377 0.08 -11.09 -4.08
CA PRO A 377 1.34 -10.58 -3.58
C PRO A 377 1.22 -10.22 -2.07
N PRO A 378 2.14 -10.68 -1.21
CA PRO A 378 2.10 -10.44 0.24
C PRO A 378 2.57 -9.03 0.66
N TYR A 379 3.11 -8.28 -0.29
CA TYR A 379 3.56 -6.89 -0.21
C TYR A 379 3.36 -6.24 -1.59
N LEU A 380 3.86 -5.02 -1.84
CA LEU A 380 3.73 -4.33 -3.14
C LEU A 380 2.27 -4.16 -3.65
N ALA A 381 1.29 -4.25 -2.75
CA ALA A 381 -0.11 -4.11 -3.11
C ALA A 381 -0.40 -2.68 -3.59
N SER A 382 -1.08 -2.56 -4.74
CA SER A 382 -1.43 -1.28 -5.34
C SER A 382 -2.61 -0.65 -4.60
N LEU A 383 -2.29 0.13 -3.56
CA LEU A 383 -3.29 0.71 -2.65
C LEU A 383 -4.24 1.70 -3.37
N HIS A 384 -3.82 2.21 -4.52
CA HIS A 384 -4.55 3.11 -5.40
C HIS A 384 -5.35 2.42 -6.52
N CYS A 385 -5.44 1.08 -6.51
CA CYS A 385 -6.23 0.30 -7.48
C CYS A 385 -7.67 0.82 -7.67
N SER A 386 -8.24 1.41 -6.62
CA SER A 386 -9.20 2.51 -6.73
C SER A 386 -8.68 3.67 -5.88
N ALA A 387 -8.88 4.91 -6.33
CA ALA A 387 -8.22 6.07 -5.75
C ALA A 387 -8.63 6.31 -4.28
N ILE A 388 -7.68 6.25 -3.35
CA ILE A 388 -7.91 6.46 -1.91
C ILE A 388 -8.61 7.82 -1.66
N THR A 389 -9.57 7.82 -0.74
CA THR A 389 -10.36 8.99 -0.31
C THR A 389 -10.30 9.21 1.20
N CYS A 390 -10.22 8.15 2.01
CA CYS A 390 -10.00 8.27 3.46
C CYS A 390 -9.23 7.07 4.04
N SER A 391 -8.68 7.25 5.25
CA SER A 391 -8.03 6.20 6.05
C SER A 391 -8.54 6.21 7.49
N HIS A 392 -8.58 5.04 8.13
CA HIS A 392 -8.93 4.86 9.54
C HIS A 392 -8.08 3.72 10.12
N HIS A 393 -7.45 3.94 11.27
CA HIS A 393 -6.56 2.96 11.89
C HIS A 393 -7.14 2.45 13.21
N VAL A 394 -7.07 1.14 13.45
CA VAL A 394 -7.60 0.50 14.65
C VAL A 394 -6.55 -0.43 15.25
N SER A 395 -6.05 -0.07 16.43
CA SER A 395 -4.98 -0.81 17.12
C SER A 395 -5.51 -1.85 18.11
N ASN A 396 -4.75 -2.93 18.29
CA ASN A 396 -5.03 -4.04 19.18
C ASN A 396 -6.41 -4.70 18.94
N ILE A 397 -6.52 -5.43 17.84
CA ILE A 397 -7.70 -6.18 17.42
C ILE A 397 -7.83 -7.50 18.22
N PRO A 398 -9.00 -7.78 18.81
CA PRO A 398 -9.29 -9.08 19.43
C PRO A 398 -9.14 -10.23 18.43
N LEU A 399 -8.51 -11.33 18.86
CA LEU A 399 -8.15 -12.45 17.97
C LEU A 399 -9.37 -13.01 17.21
N LYS A 400 -10.51 -13.21 17.91
CA LYS A 400 -11.78 -13.65 17.29
C LYS A 400 -12.28 -12.73 16.18
N LEU A 401 -12.07 -11.41 16.27
CA LEU A 401 -12.47 -10.50 15.17
C LEU A 401 -11.48 -10.61 13.99
N TRP A 402 -10.19 -10.70 14.28
CA TRP A 402 -9.13 -10.83 13.29
C TRP A 402 -9.31 -12.10 12.42
N GLU A 403 -9.54 -13.25 13.06
CA GLU A 403 -9.75 -14.53 12.39
C GLU A 403 -10.99 -14.53 11.49
N ARG A 404 -12.09 -13.90 11.92
CA ARG A 404 -13.33 -13.77 11.12
C ARG A 404 -13.13 -12.89 9.89
N ILE A 405 -12.37 -11.79 10.01
CA ILE A 405 -12.02 -10.93 8.86
C ILE A 405 -11.16 -11.70 7.84
N ILE A 406 -10.18 -12.48 8.31
CA ILE A 406 -9.34 -13.33 7.44
C ILE A 406 -10.17 -14.44 6.77
N SER A 407 -11.10 -15.06 7.51
CA SER A 407 -12.02 -16.09 6.98
C SER A 407 -12.89 -15.54 5.84
N ALA A 408 -13.55 -14.39 6.04
CA ALA A 408 -14.34 -13.72 5.01
C ALA A 408 -13.51 -13.37 3.76
N GLY A 409 -12.29 -12.85 3.95
CA GLY A 409 -11.34 -12.59 2.87
C GLY A 409 -10.90 -13.85 2.12
N SER A 410 -10.69 -14.95 2.83
CA SER A 410 -10.28 -16.23 2.24
C SER A 410 -11.41 -16.85 1.41
N LYS A 411 -12.67 -16.72 1.85
CA LYS A 411 -13.85 -17.10 1.05
C LYS A 411 -13.97 -16.24 -0.22
N GLN A 412 -13.77 -14.92 -0.11
CA GLN A 412 -13.79 -13.96 -1.23
C GLN A 412 -12.66 -14.20 -2.25
N ASN A 413 -11.48 -14.66 -1.81
CA ASN A 413 -10.29 -14.80 -2.66
C ASN A 413 -10.08 -16.22 -3.23
N SER A 414 -11.11 -17.07 -3.24
CA SER A 414 -11.06 -18.47 -3.70
C SER A 414 -10.63 -18.68 -5.16
N GLN A 415 -10.68 -17.62 -5.98
CA GLN A 415 -10.25 -17.56 -7.38
C GLN A 415 -8.73 -17.41 -7.61
N PHE A 416 -7.95 -17.09 -6.56
CA PHE A 416 -6.49 -16.93 -6.66
C PHE A 416 -5.79 -18.29 -6.51
N SER A 417 -4.54 -18.38 -6.98
CA SER A 417 -3.71 -19.57 -6.84
C SER A 417 -3.43 -19.89 -5.36
N LYS A 418 -3.30 -21.20 -5.09
CA LYS A 418 -2.81 -21.75 -3.81
C LYS A 418 -1.29 -21.96 -3.79
N MET A 419 -0.58 -21.61 -4.87
CA MET A 419 0.88 -21.67 -4.94
C MET A 419 1.51 -20.73 -3.88
N PRO A 420 2.46 -21.22 -3.07
CA PRO A 420 3.23 -20.37 -2.16
C PRO A 420 3.98 -19.26 -2.90
N TRP A 421 4.14 -18.10 -2.27
CA TRP A 421 4.82 -16.95 -2.88
C TRP A 421 6.23 -17.32 -3.40
N PRO A 422 6.50 -17.17 -4.72
CA PRO A 422 7.70 -17.76 -5.34
C PRO A 422 8.96 -16.89 -5.19
N ILE A 423 8.82 -15.58 -4.91
CA ILE A 423 9.94 -14.67 -4.63
C ILE A 423 10.26 -14.79 -3.13
N ASN A 424 10.88 -15.91 -2.75
CA ASN A 424 11.15 -16.31 -1.36
C ASN A 424 12.63 -16.24 -0.96
N GLY A 425 13.34 -15.23 -1.44
CA GLY A 425 14.74 -14.97 -1.09
C GLY A 425 14.95 -14.42 0.32
N GLY A 426 16.08 -14.78 0.93
CA GLY A 426 16.52 -14.28 2.24
C GLY A 426 15.66 -14.75 3.44
N THR A 427 16.00 -14.26 4.62
CA THR A 427 15.35 -14.62 5.89
C THR A 427 15.03 -13.36 6.70
N SER A 428 13.77 -13.21 7.12
CA SER A 428 13.40 -12.15 8.07
C SER A 428 13.97 -12.46 9.46
N LYS A 429 14.39 -11.41 10.16
CA LYS A 429 14.91 -11.42 11.54
C LYS A 429 14.06 -10.55 12.49
N ALA A 430 13.16 -9.74 11.95
CA ALA A 430 12.18 -9.01 12.74
C ALA A 430 11.30 -10.01 13.54
N PRO A 431 10.99 -9.73 14.82
CA PRO A 431 10.09 -10.57 15.61
C PRO A 431 8.66 -10.49 15.09
N ASP A 432 7.85 -11.51 15.37
CA ASP A 432 6.42 -11.48 15.10
C ASP A 432 5.77 -10.25 15.77
N PRO A 433 4.88 -9.50 15.09
CA PRO A 433 4.26 -8.32 15.67
C PRO A 433 3.51 -8.63 16.98
N PRO A 434 3.82 -7.95 18.10
CA PRO A 434 3.21 -8.23 19.39
C PRO A 434 1.72 -7.81 19.48
N GLN A 435 1.19 -7.19 18.42
CA GLN A 435 -0.16 -6.62 18.39
C GLN A 435 -0.76 -6.74 16.98
N ARG A 436 -2.05 -7.07 16.90
CA ARG A 436 -2.84 -7.07 15.66
C ARG A 436 -3.42 -5.67 15.42
N ASP A 437 -3.01 -5.02 14.35
CA ASP A 437 -3.45 -3.65 13.99
C ASP A 437 -4.02 -3.65 12.57
N LEU A 438 -5.12 -2.91 12.37
CA LEU A 438 -5.78 -2.75 11.08
C LEU A 438 -5.63 -1.31 10.56
N LEU A 439 -5.20 -1.18 9.31
CA LEU A 439 -5.41 0.03 8.51
C LEU A 439 -6.59 -0.23 7.57
N LEU A 440 -7.61 0.62 7.62
CA LEU A 440 -8.75 0.60 6.71
C LEU A 440 -8.60 1.75 5.72
N THR A 441 -8.65 1.47 4.42
CA THR A 441 -8.69 2.51 3.38
C THR A 441 -10.05 2.51 2.69
N GLY A 442 -10.63 3.70 2.57
CA GLY A 442 -11.82 3.96 1.76
C GLY A 442 -11.43 4.57 0.42
N HIS A 443 -12.15 4.23 -0.64
CA HIS A 443 -11.77 4.55 -2.02
C HIS A 443 -12.93 5.15 -2.84
N GLU A 444 -12.62 5.66 -4.04
CA GLU A 444 -13.53 6.43 -4.90
C GLU A 444 -14.67 5.60 -5.52
N ASP A 445 -14.42 4.31 -5.79
CA ASP A 445 -15.39 3.27 -6.21
C ASP A 445 -16.36 2.78 -5.11
N GLY A 446 -16.30 3.35 -3.90
CA GLY A 446 -17.13 2.91 -2.78
C GLY A 446 -16.67 1.59 -2.13
N THR A 447 -15.45 1.13 -2.38
CA THR A 447 -14.86 0.00 -1.65
C THR A 447 -14.17 0.43 -0.35
N VAL A 448 -14.06 -0.51 0.60
CA VAL A 448 -13.20 -0.39 1.78
C VAL A 448 -12.30 -1.62 1.88
N ARG A 449 -10.99 -1.41 1.88
CA ARG A 449 -9.97 -2.48 2.00
C ARG A 449 -9.43 -2.53 3.42
N PHE A 450 -9.31 -3.75 3.96
CA PHE A 450 -8.83 -4.06 5.30
C PHE A 450 -7.41 -4.59 5.20
N TRP A 451 -6.44 -3.85 5.73
CA TRP A 451 -5.01 -4.17 5.63
C TRP A 451 -4.42 -4.55 6.98
N ASN A 452 -3.56 -5.56 7.00
CA ASN A 452 -2.73 -5.91 8.14
C ASN A 452 -1.64 -4.84 8.37
N ALA A 453 -1.84 -3.97 9.35
CA ALA A 453 -0.91 -2.90 9.69
C ALA A 453 0.06 -3.26 10.83
N SER A 454 0.09 -4.52 11.28
CA SER A 454 0.91 -4.97 12.41
C SER A 454 2.41 -4.91 12.19
N GLY A 455 2.88 -5.26 10.99
CA GLY A 455 4.30 -5.50 10.71
C GLY A 455 4.84 -4.76 9.50
N VAL A 456 5.93 -5.30 8.94
CA VAL A 456 6.68 -4.75 7.80
C VAL A 456 5.87 -4.85 6.49
N CYS A 457 5.12 -5.92 6.27
CA CYS A 457 4.31 -6.07 5.05
C CYS A 457 2.83 -5.70 5.28
N LEU A 458 2.32 -4.75 4.49
CA LEU A 458 0.91 -4.33 4.49
C LEU A 458 0.08 -5.23 3.56
N ASN A 459 -0.24 -6.45 3.99
CA ASN A 459 -1.03 -7.39 3.18
C ASN A 459 -2.55 -7.12 3.30
N LEU A 460 -3.27 -7.33 2.20
CA LEU A 460 -4.74 -7.26 2.17
C LEU A 460 -5.33 -8.44 2.94
N LEU A 461 -6.37 -8.19 3.75
CA LEU A 461 -7.13 -9.21 4.45
C LEU A 461 -8.53 -9.39 3.85
N TYR A 462 -9.26 -8.31 3.56
CA TYR A 462 -10.64 -8.36 3.08
C TYR A 462 -11.03 -7.08 2.30
N LYS A 463 -11.95 -7.18 1.33
CA LYS A 463 -12.49 -6.05 0.56
C LYS A 463 -14.03 -5.99 0.68
N LEU A 464 -14.52 -4.97 1.39
CA LEU A 464 -15.94 -4.57 1.34
C LEU A 464 -16.21 -3.79 0.04
N SER A 465 -17.35 -4.03 -0.59
CA SER A 465 -17.82 -3.30 -1.77
C SER A 465 -19.23 -2.74 -1.55
N THR A 466 -19.37 -1.44 -1.26
CA THR A 466 -20.69 -0.85 -0.88
C THR A 466 -21.64 -0.68 -2.07
N VAL A 467 -21.13 -0.71 -3.31
CA VAL A 467 -21.89 -0.58 -4.56
C VAL A 467 -23.07 -1.57 -4.65
N LYS A 468 -22.97 -2.74 -4.02
CA LYS A 468 -24.04 -3.77 -3.98
C LYS A 468 -25.38 -3.30 -3.39
N VAL A 469 -25.43 -2.18 -2.66
CA VAL A 469 -26.68 -1.59 -2.13
C VAL A 469 -27.37 -0.67 -3.14
N PHE A 470 -26.65 -0.27 -4.19
CA PHE A 470 -27.08 0.77 -5.13
C PHE A 470 -27.38 0.20 -6.52
N LEU A 471 -28.14 0.97 -7.29
CA LEU A 471 -28.33 0.79 -8.72
C LEU A 471 -27.40 1.79 -9.41
N THR A 472 -26.35 1.28 -10.05
CA THR A 472 -25.44 2.06 -10.90
C THR A 472 -25.75 1.78 -12.36
N ASP A 473 -25.33 2.68 -13.25
CA ASP A 473 -25.41 2.47 -14.70
C ASP A 473 -24.35 1.44 -15.20
N ALA A 474 -23.63 0.80 -14.27
CA ALA A 474 -22.61 -0.23 -14.46
C ALA A 474 -22.97 -1.53 -13.70
N ASP A 475 -24.27 -1.85 -13.64
CA ASP A 475 -24.74 -3.09 -13.02
C ASP A 475 -24.16 -4.33 -13.77
N PRO A 476 -23.66 -5.36 -13.06
CA PRO A 476 -22.52 -6.16 -13.53
C PRO A 476 -22.85 -7.32 -14.48
N ASN A 477 -23.79 -7.12 -15.42
CA ASN A 477 -24.33 -8.19 -16.26
C ASN A 477 -23.61 -8.38 -17.62
N ASP A 478 -22.56 -7.58 -17.91
CA ASP A 478 -22.12 -7.34 -19.29
C ASP A 478 -20.60 -7.51 -19.58
N ASN A 479 -19.72 -7.73 -18.58
CA ASN A 479 -18.26 -7.73 -18.85
C ASN A 479 -17.33 -8.49 -17.86
N MET A 480 -17.82 -9.48 -17.11
CA MET A 480 -16.97 -10.37 -16.29
C MET A 480 -17.26 -11.84 -16.60
N ASN A 481 -16.23 -12.56 -17.07
CA ASN A 481 -16.20 -14.01 -17.29
C ASN A 481 -17.14 -14.63 -18.35
N GLN A 482 -17.61 -13.84 -19.32
CA GLN A 482 -18.12 -14.36 -20.62
C GLN A 482 -17.50 -13.60 -21.80
N MET A 483 -16.17 -13.68 -21.93
CA MET A 483 -15.53 -13.53 -23.24
C MET A 483 -15.68 -14.88 -23.95
N GLY A 484 -16.22 -14.89 -25.17
CA GLY A 484 -16.45 -16.14 -25.91
C GLY A 484 -15.15 -16.81 -26.33
N GLU A 485 -15.17 -18.13 -26.52
CA GLU A 485 -14.00 -18.90 -26.97
C GLU A 485 -13.54 -18.49 -28.39
N ASP A 486 -14.36 -17.73 -29.12
CA ASP A 486 -14.11 -17.20 -30.46
C ASP A 486 -13.34 -15.85 -30.52
N GLU A 487 -13.06 -15.15 -29.40
CA GLU A 487 -12.34 -13.85 -29.48
C GLU A 487 -10.83 -14.03 -29.75
N TRP A 488 -10.35 -13.43 -30.86
CA TRP A 488 -8.95 -13.45 -31.27
C TRP A 488 -8.42 -12.03 -31.50
N PRO A 489 -7.32 -11.59 -30.84
CA PRO A 489 -6.48 -12.33 -29.88
C PRO A 489 -7.20 -12.77 -28.60
N PRO A 490 -6.76 -13.86 -27.94
CA PRO A 490 -7.42 -14.44 -26.77
C PRO A 490 -7.07 -13.62 -25.52
N LEU A 491 -7.65 -12.42 -25.44
CA LEU A 491 -7.36 -11.44 -24.40
C LEU A 491 -7.96 -11.86 -23.06
N ARG A 492 -7.20 -11.65 -21.97
CA ARG A 492 -7.67 -11.86 -20.60
C ARG A 492 -7.17 -10.72 -19.71
N LYS A 493 -8.10 -9.87 -19.26
CA LYS A 493 -7.79 -8.81 -18.29
C LYS A 493 -7.27 -9.43 -16.99
N VAL A 494 -6.15 -8.92 -16.49
CA VAL A 494 -5.56 -9.30 -15.20
C VAL A 494 -5.01 -8.06 -14.48
N GLY A 495 -4.70 -8.24 -13.19
CA GLY A 495 -4.41 -7.14 -12.28
C GLY A 495 -5.65 -6.72 -11.49
N SER A 496 -5.60 -5.52 -10.94
CA SER A 496 -6.66 -4.91 -10.12
C SER A 496 -6.70 -3.39 -10.21
N PHE A 497 -5.73 -2.74 -10.87
CA PHE A 497 -5.72 -1.29 -11.03
C PHE A 497 -6.80 -0.82 -12.01
N ASP A 498 -7.64 0.12 -11.59
CA ASP A 498 -8.61 0.79 -12.44
C ASP A 498 -8.23 2.28 -12.67
N PRO A 499 -7.92 2.70 -13.91
CA PRO A 499 -7.70 4.12 -14.24
C PRO A 499 -8.99 4.95 -14.31
N TYR A 500 -10.15 4.29 -14.36
CA TYR A 500 -11.47 4.92 -14.47
C TYR A 500 -12.01 5.36 -13.10
N SER A 501 -13.26 5.81 -13.05
CA SER A 501 -13.96 6.33 -11.87
C SER A 501 -15.41 6.51 -12.28
N ASP A 502 -16.21 5.45 -12.09
CA ASP A 502 -17.55 5.33 -12.66
C ASP A 502 -18.53 6.33 -12.07
N ASP A 503 -18.62 6.36 -10.73
CA ASP A 503 -19.46 7.30 -10.00
C ASP A 503 -18.78 7.82 -8.73
N PRO A 504 -18.27 9.08 -8.73
CA PRO A 504 -17.61 9.65 -7.56
C PRO A 504 -18.56 9.88 -6.37
N ARG A 505 -19.88 9.68 -6.52
CA ARG A 505 -20.82 9.65 -5.39
C ARG A 505 -20.56 8.48 -4.43
N LEU A 506 -20.09 7.34 -4.96
CA LEU A 506 -19.78 6.14 -4.17
C LEU A 506 -18.64 6.37 -3.18
N GLY A 507 -17.71 7.27 -3.51
CA GLY A 507 -16.44 7.45 -2.79
C GLY A 507 -16.57 7.59 -1.28
N ILE A 508 -15.84 6.75 -0.53
CA ILE A 508 -15.93 6.66 0.93
C ILE A 508 -15.19 7.84 1.58
N GLN A 509 -15.86 8.59 2.44
CA GLN A 509 -15.35 9.79 3.11
C GLN A 509 -14.98 9.54 4.58
N LYS A 510 -15.70 8.63 5.25
CA LYS A 510 -15.48 8.27 6.66
C LYS A 510 -15.66 6.77 6.86
N ILE A 511 -14.87 6.22 7.78
CA ILE A 511 -14.94 4.84 8.26
C ILE A 511 -14.84 4.88 9.79
N PHE A 512 -15.61 4.04 10.48
CA PHE A 512 -15.47 3.77 11.91
C PHE A 512 -15.75 2.28 12.16
N LEU A 513 -14.76 1.54 12.69
CA LEU A 513 -14.91 0.12 13.04
C LEU A 513 -14.85 -0.06 14.55
N CYS A 514 -15.90 -0.63 15.15
CA CYS A 514 -15.84 -1.06 16.55
C CYS A 514 -15.21 -2.46 16.63
N LYS A 515 -13.95 -2.52 17.06
CA LYS A 515 -13.19 -3.78 17.24
C LYS A 515 -13.77 -4.77 18.27
N TYR A 516 -14.71 -4.34 19.10
CA TYR A 516 -15.35 -5.17 20.12
C TYR A 516 -16.64 -5.84 19.62
N SER A 517 -17.49 -5.11 18.91
CA SER A 517 -18.78 -5.61 18.40
C SER A 517 -18.71 -6.18 16.99
N GLY A 518 -17.74 -5.75 16.17
CA GLY A 518 -17.76 -6.05 14.74
C GLY A 518 -18.76 -5.18 13.94
N TYR A 519 -19.34 -4.12 14.54
CA TYR A 519 -20.04 -3.10 13.76
C TYR A 519 -19.07 -2.20 13.02
N LEU A 520 -19.41 -1.90 11.77
CA LEU A 520 -18.72 -0.99 10.88
C LEU A 520 -19.72 0.07 10.39
N ALA A 521 -19.37 1.34 10.55
CA ALA A 521 -20.07 2.45 9.91
C ALA A 521 -19.17 3.05 8.82
N VAL A 522 -19.72 3.28 7.63
CA VAL A 522 -19.04 4.00 6.54
C VAL A 522 -19.96 5.08 5.98
N ALA A 523 -19.38 6.18 5.53
CA ALA A 523 -20.12 7.28 4.94
C ALA A 523 -19.47 7.74 3.63
N GLY A 524 -20.29 8.09 2.63
CA GLY A 524 -19.87 8.40 1.27
C GLY A 524 -19.99 9.88 0.86
N THR A 525 -19.94 10.10 -0.45
CA THR A 525 -19.82 11.44 -1.04
C THR A 525 -21.17 12.09 -1.38
N ALA A 526 -22.26 11.31 -1.50
CA ALA A 526 -23.62 11.78 -1.78
C ALA A 526 -24.58 11.62 -0.59
N GLY A 527 -24.09 11.87 0.63
CA GLY A 527 -24.89 11.84 1.86
C GLY A 527 -25.27 10.45 2.38
N GLN A 528 -24.84 9.37 1.72
CA GLN A 528 -25.13 8.00 2.15
C GLN A 528 -24.26 7.57 3.35
N VAL A 529 -24.87 6.95 4.36
CA VAL A 529 -24.21 6.33 5.51
C VAL A 529 -24.74 4.91 5.68
N LEU A 530 -23.86 3.92 5.66
CA LEU A 530 -24.20 2.50 5.85
C LEU A 530 -23.71 2.03 7.22
N VAL A 531 -24.55 1.30 7.94
CA VAL A 531 -24.13 0.52 9.12
C VAL A 531 -24.22 -0.97 8.80
N MET A 532 -23.14 -1.68 9.13
CA MET A 532 -22.90 -3.07 8.79
C MET A 532 -22.46 -3.86 10.03
N GLU A 533 -22.75 -5.16 10.03
CA GLU A 533 -22.26 -6.12 11.02
C GLU A 533 -21.42 -7.20 10.31
N LEU A 534 -20.39 -7.72 10.97
CA LEU A 534 -19.58 -8.82 10.45
C LEU A 534 -20.31 -10.16 10.64
N ASN A 535 -20.71 -10.78 9.53
CA ASN A 535 -21.31 -12.10 9.47
C ASN A 535 -20.31 -13.12 8.87
N ASP A 536 -20.34 -14.36 9.36
CA ASP A 536 -19.40 -15.42 8.96
C ASP A 536 -19.88 -16.18 7.71
N GLU A 537 -21.17 -16.11 7.39
CA GLU A 537 -21.77 -16.69 6.19
C GLU A 537 -22.49 -15.66 5.31
N GLY A 538 -22.75 -16.02 4.05
CA GLY A 538 -23.53 -15.20 3.13
C GLY A 538 -24.99 -15.12 3.54
N ALA A 539 -25.62 -13.97 3.33
CA ALA A 539 -27.01 -13.72 3.68
C ALA A 539 -27.73 -12.92 2.58
N GLU A 540 -29.00 -13.23 2.36
CA GLU A 540 -29.90 -12.43 1.54
C GLU A 540 -30.88 -11.68 2.46
N HIS A 541 -30.86 -10.35 2.42
CA HIS A 541 -31.78 -9.53 3.21
C HIS A 541 -31.99 -8.14 2.61
N VAL A 542 -33.07 -7.48 3.03
CA VAL A 542 -33.36 -6.08 2.68
C VAL A 542 -32.48 -5.14 3.50
N VAL A 543 -31.91 -4.11 2.86
CA VAL A 543 -31.24 -3.02 3.56
C VAL A 543 -32.29 -1.94 3.88
N ASP A 544 -32.63 -1.80 5.17
CA ASP A 544 -33.59 -0.77 5.61
C ASP A 544 -33.09 0.64 5.28
N ARG A 545 -34.03 1.56 5.06
CA ARG A 545 -33.73 2.92 4.60
C ARG A 545 -34.35 3.97 5.50
N ALA A 546 -33.57 4.98 5.85
CA ALA A 546 -34.03 6.17 6.53
C ALA A 546 -33.51 7.43 5.82
N GLU A 547 -34.39 8.41 5.64
CA GLU A 547 -33.99 9.75 5.18
C GLU A 547 -33.73 10.65 6.40
N ALA A 548 -32.68 11.46 6.32
CA ALA A 548 -32.28 12.40 7.37
C ALA A 548 -32.19 13.81 6.78
N ASP A 549 -33.32 14.53 6.79
CA ASP A 549 -33.39 15.92 6.33
C ASP A 549 -32.72 16.86 7.33
N LEU A 550 -31.54 17.34 6.96
CA LEU A 550 -30.75 18.29 7.74
C LEU A 550 -31.27 19.72 7.62
N LEU A 551 -32.27 19.97 6.77
CA LEU A 551 -32.88 21.27 6.48
C LEU A 551 -34.39 21.31 6.78
N GLN A 552 -34.93 20.37 7.55
CA GLN A 552 -36.36 20.32 7.94
C GLN A 552 -36.91 21.64 8.52
N ASP A 553 -36.04 22.47 9.13
CA ASP A 553 -36.38 23.76 9.73
C ASP A 553 -36.08 24.96 8.80
N GLN A 554 -35.84 24.74 7.50
CA GLN A 554 -35.32 25.74 6.54
C GLN A 554 -36.02 25.66 5.17
N GLU A 555 -37.01 26.52 4.96
CA GLU A 555 -37.71 26.64 3.67
C GLU A 555 -36.84 27.27 2.56
N GLY A 556 -37.21 26.99 1.30
CA GLY A 556 -36.67 27.68 0.11
C GLY A 556 -35.31 27.21 -0.41
N TYR A 557 -34.52 26.46 0.37
CA TYR A 557 -33.22 25.96 -0.08
C TYR A 557 -33.34 25.00 -1.28
N LYS A 558 -32.49 25.20 -2.30
CA LYS A 558 -32.41 24.33 -3.48
C LYS A 558 -31.02 23.73 -3.62
N TRP A 559 -30.95 22.40 -3.62
CA TRP A 559 -29.73 21.65 -3.85
C TRP A 559 -29.25 21.80 -5.29
N LYS A 560 -27.95 22.07 -5.47
CA LYS A 560 -27.28 22.26 -6.78
C LYS A 560 -26.07 21.34 -6.97
N GLY A 561 -26.00 20.25 -6.21
CA GLY A 561 -24.93 19.26 -6.24
C GLY A 561 -25.35 17.96 -6.95
N HIS A 562 -24.61 16.88 -6.71
CA HIS A 562 -24.95 15.55 -7.22
C HIS A 562 -26.25 15.02 -6.58
N GLU A 563 -27.11 14.35 -7.36
CA GLU A 563 -28.27 13.65 -6.82
C GLU A 563 -27.86 12.45 -5.97
N ARG A 564 -28.73 12.06 -5.01
CA ARG A 564 -28.55 10.84 -4.21
C ARG A 564 -28.38 9.60 -5.09
N LEU A 565 -27.67 8.59 -4.57
CA LEU A 565 -27.57 7.30 -5.25
C LEU A 565 -28.94 6.62 -5.29
N LYS A 566 -29.25 5.94 -6.40
CA LYS A 566 -30.42 5.07 -6.50
C LYS A 566 -30.12 3.77 -5.73
N THR A 567 -31.08 3.25 -4.99
CA THR A 567 -30.92 2.08 -4.11
C THR A 567 -31.65 0.88 -4.66
N ARG A 568 -31.09 -0.34 -4.50
CA ARG A 568 -31.75 -1.58 -4.92
C ARG A 568 -32.97 -1.87 -4.05
N ASP A 569 -34.14 -1.97 -4.67
CA ASP A 569 -35.40 -2.37 -4.03
C ASP A 569 -35.46 -3.90 -3.87
N GLY A 570 -36.07 -4.36 -2.77
CA GLY A 570 -36.09 -5.77 -2.40
C GLY A 570 -34.86 -6.23 -1.61
N PRO A 571 -34.67 -7.55 -1.44
CA PRO A 571 -33.50 -8.11 -0.78
C PRO A 571 -32.26 -8.06 -1.68
N VAL A 572 -31.08 -8.14 -1.07
CA VAL A 572 -29.79 -8.23 -1.76
C VAL A 572 -28.98 -9.37 -1.18
N GLN A 573 -28.40 -10.21 -2.05
CA GLN A 573 -27.46 -11.25 -1.66
C GLN A 573 -26.08 -10.65 -1.33
N PHE A 574 -25.64 -10.83 -0.09
CA PHE A 574 -24.30 -10.48 0.37
C PHE A 574 -23.43 -11.72 0.57
N GLU A 575 -22.12 -11.52 0.40
CA GLU A 575 -21.09 -12.51 0.70
C GLU A 575 -20.74 -12.50 2.21
N PRO A 576 -20.05 -13.54 2.73
CA PRO A 576 -19.45 -13.51 4.07
C PRO A 576 -18.57 -12.26 4.28
N GLY A 577 -18.68 -11.63 5.45
CA GLY A 577 -17.99 -10.36 5.74
C GLY A 577 -18.92 -9.31 6.33
N PHE A 578 -18.62 -8.04 6.10
CA PHE A 578 -19.41 -6.91 6.62
C PHE A 578 -20.65 -6.68 5.76
N GLN A 579 -21.83 -6.98 6.31
CA GLN A 579 -23.10 -6.96 5.59
C GLN A 579 -23.97 -5.77 6.07
N PRO A 580 -24.48 -4.92 5.15
CA PRO A 580 -25.26 -3.74 5.52
C PRO A 580 -26.69 -4.13 5.90
N PHE A 581 -27.19 -3.58 7.01
CA PHE A 581 -28.56 -3.79 7.46
C PHE A 581 -29.39 -2.50 7.51
N VAL A 582 -28.73 -1.33 7.42
CA VAL A 582 -29.41 -0.04 7.31
C VAL A 582 -28.57 0.98 6.53
N LEU A 583 -29.28 1.75 5.69
CA LEU A 583 -28.81 2.89 4.93
C LEU A 583 -29.52 4.16 5.42
N ILE A 584 -28.74 5.15 5.85
CA ILE A 584 -29.20 6.49 6.19
C ILE A 584 -28.79 7.41 5.04
N GLN A 585 -29.76 8.07 4.41
CA GLN A 585 -29.53 9.04 3.33
C GLN A 585 -29.72 10.45 3.88
N CYS A 586 -28.63 11.23 3.97
CA CYS A 586 -28.74 12.65 4.26
C CYS A 586 -29.48 13.38 3.13
N GLN A 587 -30.35 14.30 3.50
CA GLN A 587 -30.97 15.25 2.59
C GLN A 587 -30.61 16.68 3.07
N PRO A 588 -30.05 17.56 2.21
CA PRO A 588 -29.51 17.28 0.88
C PRO A 588 -28.41 16.20 0.87
N PRO A 589 -28.17 15.53 -0.27
CA PRO A 589 -27.17 14.47 -0.42
C PRO A 589 -25.74 15.03 -0.54
N ALA A 590 -25.32 15.80 0.47
CA ALA A 590 -24.01 16.42 0.57
C ALA A 590 -22.95 15.45 1.13
N VAL A 591 -21.67 15.76 0.87
CA VAL A 591 -20.52 14.98 1.36
C VAL A 591 -20.57 14.82 2.88
N VAL A 592 -20.37 13.61 3.40
CA VAL A 592 -20.34 13.36 4.85
C VAL A 592 -18.96 13.74 5.41
N THR A 593 -18.94 14.74 6.27
CA THR A 593 -17.73 15.44 6.74
C THR A 593 -17.24 14.91 8.09
N SER A 594 -18.12 14.31 8.89
CA SER A 594 -17.83 13.68 10.18
C SER A 594 -18.72 12.47 10.42
N LEU A 595 -18.21 11.46 11.12
CA LEU A 595 -18.91 10.22 11.48
C LEU A 595 -18.41 9.75 12.85
N ALA A 596 -19.31 9.24 13.70
CA ALA A 596 -19.00 8.58 14.96
C ALA A 596 -20.01 7.45 15.22
N LEU A 597 -19.56 6.35 15.85
CA LEU A 597 -20.38 5.17 16.15
C LEU A 597 -20.22 4.80 17.64
N HIS A 598 -21.33 4.62 18.36
CA HIS A 598 -21.35 4.13 19.73
C HIS A 598 -22.06 2.77 19.78
N SER A 599 -21.28 1.71 19.55
CA SER A 599 -21.71 0.31 19.41
C SER A 599 -22.46 -0.27 20.61
N GLU A 600 -22.23 0.28 21.80
CA GLU A 600 -22.90 -0.11 23.04
C GLU A 600 -24.34 0.43 23.10
N TRP A 601 -24.50 1.71 22.77
CA TRP A 601 -25.80 2.39 22.77
C TRP A 601 -26.59 2.13 21.47
N LYS A 602 -25.93 1.52 20.48
CA LYS A 602 -26.41 1.25 19.12
C LYS A 602 -26.76 2.54 18.36
N LEU A 603 -25.90 3.53 18.48
CA LEU A 603 -26.09 4.89 17.93
C LEU A 603 -25.00 5.24 16.92
N VAL A 604 -25.39 5.86 15.81
CA VAL A 604 -24.47 6.45 14.81
C VAL A 604 -24.79 7.93 14.61
N ALA A 605 -23.76 8.77 14.60
CA ALA A 605 -23.86 10.20 14.36
C ALA A 605 -23.07 10.59 13.11
N PHE A 606 -23.65 11.43 12.26
CA PHE A 606 -23.10 11.85 10.97
C PHE A 606 -23.31 13.35 10.77
N GLY A 607 -22.38 14.00 10.07
CA GLY A 607 -22.43 15.45 9.78
C GLY A 607 -22.01 15.77 8.36
N THR A 608 -22.50 16.90 7.84
CA THR A 608 -22.23 17.40 6.49
C THR A 608 -21.82 18.88 6.53
N SER A 609 -21.81 19.54 5.37
CA SER A 609 -21.74 21.01 5.27
C SER A 609 -22.94 21.76 5.87
N HIS A 610 -24.10 21.11 6.04
CA HIS A 610 -25.39 21.74 6.34
C HIS A 610 -25.86 21.54 7.79
N GLY A 611 -25.47 20.43 8.41
CA GLY A 611 -25.98 20.01 9.70
C GLY A 611 -25.42 18.67 10.14
N PHE A 612 -25.98 18.11 11.20
CA PHE A 612 -25.68 16.75 11.67
C PHE A 612 -26.93 16.05 12.19
N GLY A 613 -26.88 14.72 12.22
CA GLY A 613 -27.95 13.87 12.74
C GLY A 613 -27.42 12.79 13.69
N LEU A 614 -28.33 12.26 14.50
CA LEU A 614 -28.15 11.08 15.33
C LEU A 614 -29.20 10.04 14.96
N PHE A 615 -28.76 8.81 14.70
CA PHE A 615 -29.60 7.70 14.29
C PHE A 615 -29.40 6.49 15.20
N ASP A 616 -30.51 5.86 15.55
CA ASP A 616 -30.60 4.62 16.31
C ASP A 616 -30.60 3.45 15.34
N HIS A 617 -29.47 2.75 15.25
CA HIS A 617 -29.33 1.60 14.35
C HIS A 617 -29.82 0.28 14.95
N GLN A 618 -30.38 0.29 16.17
CA GLN A 618 -31.11 -0.84 16.75
C GLN A 618 -32.61 -0.76 16.41
N GLN A 619 -33.22 0.42 16.59
CA GLN A 619 -34.61 0.70 16.19
C GLN A 619 -34.75 1.10 14.71
N LYS A 620 -33.63 1.26 14.00
CA LYS A 620 -33.55 1.74 12.61
C LYS A 620 -34.27 3.10 12.44
N ARG A 621 -34.10 3.99 13.42
CA ARG A 621 -34.89 5.22 13.59
C ARG A 621 -34.01 6.46 13.76
N LEU A 622 -34.40 7.55 13.11
CA LEU A 622 -33.78 8.87 13.31
C LEU A 622 -34.14 9.42 14.71
N VAL A 623 -33.13 9.78 15.51
CA VAL A 623 -33.31 10.30 16.88
C VAL A 623 -33.49 11.82 16.86
N PHE A 624 -32.61 12.52 16.16
CA PHE A 624 -32.75 13.94 15.85
C PHE A 624 -31.85 14.34 14.66
N VAL A 625 -32.15 15.51 14.11
CA VAL A 625 -31.31 16.27 13.17
C VAL A 625 -31.15 17.70 13.67
N LYS A 626 -30.06 18.36 13.28
CA LYS A 626 -29.75 19.74 13.62
C LYS A 626 -29.13 20.43 12.42
N CYS A 627 -29.88 21.36 11.82
CA CYS A 627 -29.32 22.35 10.91
C CYS A 627 -28.28 23.21 11.65
N THR A 628 -27.15 23.50 11.01
CA THR A 628 -26.09 24.37 11.54
C THR A 628 -25.79 25.57 10.63
N LEU A 629 -26.53 25.75 9.53
CA LEU A 629 -26.40 26.91 8.65
C LEU A 629 -26.92 28.18 9.32
N HIS A 630 -26.18 29.27 9.13
CA HIS A 630 -26.70 30.62 9.38
C HIS A 630 -27.52 31.10 8.15
N PRO A 631 -28.54 31.97 8.27
CA PRO A 631 -29.28 32.48 7.11
C PRO A 631 -28.41 33.13 6.03
N SER A 632 -27.27 33.72 6.41
CA SER A 632 -26.27 34.25 5.45
C SER A 632 -25.47 33.18 4.71
N ASP A 633 -25.32 31.97 5.26
CA ASP A 633 -24.62 30.86 4.59
C ASP A 633 -25.42 30.33 3.39
N GLN A 634 -26.75 30.50 3.38
CA GLN A 634 -27.62 30.04 2.28
C GLN A 634 -27.19 30.64 0.92
N LEU A 635 -26.94 31.95 0.88
CA LEU A 635 -26.50 32.67 -0.32
C LEU A 635 -25.09 32.26 -0.78
N ALA A 636 -24.21 31.86 0.14
CA ALA A 636 -22.88 31.35 -0.21
C ALA A 636 -22.95 29.91 -0.77
N LEU A 637 -23.90 29.10 -0.29
CA LEU A 637 -24.19 27.76 -0.78
C LEU A 637 -24.91 27.74 -2.14
N GLU A 638 -25.44 28.88 -2.61
CA GLU A 638 -26.08 29.00 -3.92
C GLU A 638 -25.10 28.98 -5.10
N GLY A 639 -23.80 29.23 -4.85
CA GLY A 639 -22.75 29.11 -5.85
C GLY A 639 -22.46 27.64 -6.23
N PRO A 640 -21.70 27.37 -7.31
CA PRO A 640 -21.42 26.02 -7.77
C PRO A 640 -20.49 25.25 -6.80
N LEU A 641 -21.07 24.57 -5.81
CA LEU A 641 -20.37 23.80 -4.77
C LEU A 641 -19.51 22.65 -5.31
N SER A 642 -19.71 22.22 -6.56
CA SER A 642 -18.77 21.37 -7.31
C SER A 642 -17.38 22.00 -7.53
N ARG A 643 -17.19 23.26 -7.11
CA ARG A 643 -15.91 23.97 -7.02
C ARG A 643 -15.44 24.26 -5.58
N VAL A 644 -15.92 23.55 -4.55
CA VAL A 644 -15.02 23.22 -3.43
C VAL A 644 -13.82 22.52 -4.07
N LYS A 645 -12.64 23.19 -4.08
CA LYS A 645 -11.54 22.84 -4.98
C LYS A 645 -11.03 21.43 -4.69
N SER A 646 -11.52 20.48 -5.49
CA SER A 646 -10.95 19.15 -5.61
C SER A 646 -9.46 19.27 -5.91
N LEU A 647 -8.62 19.00 -4.90
CA LEU A 647 -7.17 18.88 -5.10
C LEU A 647 -6.89 17.81 -6.17
N LYS A 648 -7.68 16.72 -6.22
CA LYS A 648 -7.67 15.72 -7.29
C LYS A 648 -7.86 16.32 -8.70
N LYS A 649 -8.66 17.37 -8.88
CA LYS A 649 -8.83 18.05 -10.19
C LYS A 649 -7.68 19.01 -10.52
N SER A 650 -7.06 19.61 -9.50
CA SER A 650 -5.77 20.32 -9.65
C SER A 650 -4.64 19.35 -10.02
N LEU A 651 -4.59 18.17 -9.40
CA LEU A 651 -3.63 17.08 -9.67
C LEU A 651 -3.81 16.51 -11.08
N ARG A 652 -5.03 16.08 -11.48
CA ARG A 652 -5.31 15.63 -12.86
C ARG A 652 -5.04 16.74 -13.91
N GLN A 653 -4.96 18.03 -13.53
CA GLN A 653 -4.48 19.11 -14.40
C GLN A 653 -2.96 19.36 -14.33
N SER A 654 -2.30 19.23 -13.18
CA SER A 654 -0.85 19.40 -13.06
C SER A 654 -0.11 18.26 -13.75
N PHE A 655 -0.52 17.00 -13.57
CA PHE A 655 0.03 15.86 -14.30
C PHE A 655 -0.19 15.98 -15.83
N ARG A 656 -1.35 16.50 -16.27
CA ARG A 656 -1.62 16.81 -17.69
C ARG A 656 -0.84 18.03 -18.23
N ARG A 657 -0.36 18.94 -17.38
CA ARG A 657 0.56 20.03 -17.76
C ARG A 657 2.02 19.56 -17.80
N MET A 658 2.45 18.72 -16.83
CA MET A 658 3.77 18.07 -16.80
C MET A 658 4.00 17.24 -18.07
N ARG A 659 3.01 16.43 -18.49
CA ARG A 659 3.04 15.70 -19.78
C ARG A 659 2.87 16.59 -21.04
N ARG A 660 2.90 17.93 -20.94
CA ARG A 660 2.73 18.85 -22.09
C ARG A 660 3.74 20.00 -22.20
N SER A 661 4.67 20.19 -21.27
CA SER A 661 5.66 21.29 -21.34
C SER A 661 6.98 20.95 -22.06
N ARG A 662 7.09 19.78 -22.69
CA ARG A 662 8.29 19.33 -23.45
C ARG A 662 8.09 19.19 -24.97
N VAL A 663 7.23 20.01 -25.59
CA VAL A 663 7.19 20.18 -27.06
C VAL A 663 7.06 21.66 -27.43
N SER A 664 7.87 22.11 -28.39
CA SER A 664 7.91 23.44 -29.02
C SER A 664 8.23 24.65 -28.13
N ASN A 665 9.43 25.22 -28.34
CA ASN A 665 9.50 26.43 -29.19
C ASN A 665 10.91 26.68 -29.75
N ARG A 666 10.98 27.20 -30.99
CA ARG A 666 12.22 27.40 -31.76
C ARG A 666 12.34 28.88 -32.18
N LYS A 667 13.44 29.53 -31.77
CA LYS A 667 13.95 30.90 -32.09
C LYS A 667 13.12 31.82 -33.02
N ARG A 668 12.78 33.02 -32.51
CA ARG A 668 12.90 34.39 -33.10
C ARG A 668 12.63 35.41 -31.96
N ARG A 669 13.41 36.47 -31.66
CA ARG A 669 13.80 37.70 -32.41
C ARG A 669 12.57 38.46 -32.94
N THR A 670 12.31 39.74 -32.65
CA THR A 670 12.95 40.82 -31.82
C THR A 670 11.86 41.92 -31.57
N ALA A 671 11.97 43.06 -30.85
CA ALA A 671 13.03 43.85 -30.18
C ALA A 671 12.44 44.80 -29.07
N GLU A 672 13.30 45.66 -28.51
CA GLU A 672 13.18 47.07 -28.01
C GLU A 672 11.79 47.70 -27.68
N VAL A 673 11.63 48.63 -26.72
CA VAL A 673 12.46 49.82 -26.36
C VAL A 673 12.45 50.13 -24.83
N ARG A 674 13.58 50.67 -24.33
CA ARG A 674 13.88 51.55 -23.14
C ARG A 674 12.68 51.94 -22.22
N VAL A 675 12.83 52.03 -20.88
CA VAL A 675 13.45 53.11 -20.05
C VAL A 675 13.27 52.67 -18.57
N GLN A 676 14.15 52.83 -17.55
CA GLN A 676 15.53 53.35 -17.37
C GLN A 676 16.18 52.65 -16.13
N GLU A 677 17.37 53.11 -15.70
CA GLU A 677 17.99 52.82 -14.39
C GLU A 677 18.25 54.12 -13.58
N GLY A 678 18.48 53.99 -12.26
CA GLY A 678 18.94 55.08 -11.40
C GLY A 678 19.20 54.71 -9.93
N ILE A 679 20.48 54.82 -9.50
CA ILE A 679 20.98 55.03 -8.12
C ILE A 679 20.42 54.06 -7.05
N SER A 680 21.05 52.95 -6.67
CA SER A 680 22.42 52.66 -6.18
C SER A 680 22.73 53.04 -4.71
N ARG A 681 22.87 51.99 -3.87
CA ARG A 681 23.75 51.89 -2.69
C ARG A 681 23.65 52.96 -1.59
N GLN A 682 22.78 52.70 -0.62
CA GLN A 682 23.04 52.96 0.81
C GLN A 682 22.29 51.92 1.67
N ASP A 683 22.39 51.99 2.99
CA ASP A 683 21.74 51.11 3.97
C ASP A 683 22.10 49.61 3.87
N HIS A 684 23.40 49.31 3.95
CA HIS A 684 23.89 47.95 4.23
C HIS A 684 24.41 47.77 5.68
N ASP A 685 24.27 48.80 6.52
CA ASP A 685 25.00 48.97 7.79
C ASP A 685 24.05 49.29 8.97
N ALA A 686 22.96 48.53 9.07
CA ALA A 686 21.95 48.61 10.14
C ALA A 686 21.58 47.20 10.69
N LEU A 687 22.54 46.27 10.66
CA LEU A 687 22.36 44.85 11.01
C LEU A 687 23.04 44.47 12.33
N GLN A 688 22.80 45.24 13.40
CA GLN A 688 23.10 44.80 14.76
C GLN A 688 22.13 45.37 15.80
N GLU A 689 21.95 44.62 16.90
CA GLU A 689 21.28 44.99 18.15
C GLU A 689 19.84 45.53 18.11
N ILE A 690 18.87 44.61 17.92
CA ILE A 690 17.60 44.69 18.66
C ILE A 690 17.26 43.31 19.26
N GLU A 691 17.37 43.16 20.58
CA GLU A 691 16.80 42.02 21.32
C GLU A 691 15.26 42.09 21.32
N LEU A 692 14.63 41.62 20.24
CA LEU A 692 13.17 41.53 20.16
C LEU A 692 12.66 40.33 20.98
N ALA A 693 12.11 40.63 22.16
CA ALA A 693 11.27 39.70 22.91
C ALA A 693 10.15 39.14 21.99
N PRO A 694 9.78 37.85 22.13
CA PRO A 694 8.98 37.15 21.12
C PRO A 694 7.61 37.82 20.90
N VAL A 695 7.45 38.42 19.71
CA VAL A 695 6.25 39.16 19.31
C VAL A 695 5.10 38.17 19.05
N GLN A 696 4.38 37.80 20.11
CA GLN A 696 3.21 36.95 20.04
C GLN A 696 2.16 37.57 19.10
N ARG A 697 1.96 36.96 17.92
CA ARG A 697 0.99 37.44 16.94
C ARG A 697 -0.42 37.41 17.54
N LYS A 698 -1.16 38.52 17.42
CA LYS A 698 -2.57 38.56 17.80
C LYS A 698 -3.34 37.60 16.90
N ILE A 699 -4.07 36.65 17.50
CA ILE A 699 -5.13 35.92 16.81
C ILE A 699 -6.36 36.80 16.88
N GLU A 700 -6.72 37.37 15.74
CA GLU A 700 -7.99 38.07 15.53
C GLU A 700 -9.11 37.06 15.26
N ALA A 701 -10.35 37.42 15.56
CA ALA A 701 -11.49 36.51 15.37
C ALA A 701 -11.92 36.53 13.90
N ARG A 702 -12.23 35.34 13.35
CA ARG A 702 -12.81 35.22 12.00
C ARG A 702 -14.19 35.90 11.91
N SER A 703 -14.59 36.34 10.72
CA SER A 703 -15.84 37.10 10.55
C SER A 703 -17.07 36.24 10.89
N ALA A 704 -18.21 36.89 11.15
CA ALA A 704 -19.51 36.22 11.14
C ALA A 704 -20.03 35.99 9.70
N GLU A 705 -19.45 36.73 8.73
CA GLU A 705 -19.79 36.72 7.31
C GLU A 705 -18.91 35.74 6.50
N ASP A 706 -17.96 35.06 7.16
CA ASP A 706 -17.17 33.99 6.56
C ASP A 706 -18.11 32.83 6.18
N SER A 707 -18.38 32.66 4.88
CA SER A 707 -19.16 31.54 4.36
C SER A 707 -18.68 30.19 4.89
N PHE A 708 -19.62 29.25 5.07
CA PHE A 708 -19.43 27.90 5.61
C PHE A 708 -19.14 27.86 7.12
N THR A 709 -19.84 28.67 7.93
CA THR A 709 -19.74 28.59 9.40
C THR A 709 -20.27 27.26 9.93
N GLY A 710 -21.41 26.80 9.39
CA GLY A 710 -22.15 25.62 9.87
C GLY A 710 -21.47 24.26 9.65
N PHE A 711 -20.51 24.17 8.72
CA PHE A 711 -19.89 22.92 8.27
C PHE A 711 -19.37 22.10 9.46
N VAL A 712 -19.87 20.87 9.63
CA VAL A 712 -19.54 20.02 10.78
C VAL A 712 -18.19 19.34 10.55
N ARG A 713 -17.28 19.42 11.52
CA ARG A 713 -15.88 18.96 11.40
C ARG A 713 -15.58 17.77 12.30
N THR A 714 -16.21 17.69 13.46
CA THR A 714 -15.94 16.68 14.50
C THR A 714 -17.24 16.25 15.17
N LEU A 715 -17.38 14.94 15.41
CA LEU A 715 -18.42 14.34 16.25
C LEU A 715 -17.74 13.45 17.29
N TYR A 716 -18.21 13.49 18.54
CA TYR A 716 -17.64 12.73 19.65
C TYR A 716 -18.74 12.32 20.64
N PHE A 717 -18.81 11.04 20.99
CA PHE A 717 -19.68 10.54 22.06
C PHE A 717 -18.92 10.54 23.39
N ALA A 718 -19.62 10.82 24.48
CA ALA A 718 -19.07 10.77 25.84
C ALA A 718 -20.16 10.43 26.86
N ASP A 719 -19.83 9.68 27.91
CA ASP A 719 -20.64 9.63 29.13
C ASP A 719 -19.98 10.54 30.19
N THR A 720 -20.64 11.65 30.53
CA THR A 720 -20.04 12.68 31.38
C THR A 720 -21.07 13.65 31.98
N PHE A 721 -20.62 14.53 32.86
CA PHE A 721 -21.41 15.52 33.57
C PHE A 721 -21.75 16.73 32.67
N ILE A 722 -23.03 16.95 32.37
CA ILE A 722 -23.48 18.06 31.49
C ILE A 722 -24.41 19.06 32.19
N ARG A 723 -25.34 18.59 33.02
CA ARG A 723 -26.32 19.45 33.72
C ARG A 723 -25.88 19.74 35.15
N ASP A 724 -25.71 18.69 35.95
CA ASP A 724 -25.23 18.74 37.32
C ASP A 724 -23.88 18.02 37.47
N SER A 725 -23.36 17.97 38.70
CA SER A 725 -22.06 17.37 39.06
C SER A 725 -22.16 16.02 39.78
N SER A 726 -23.34 15.40 39.80
CA SER A 726 -23.59 14.14 40.52
C SER A 726 -24.21 13.04 39.65
N ARG A 727 -24.71 13.38 38.46
CA ARG A 727 -25.23 12.47 37.45
C ARG A 727 -24.51 12.73 36.13
N HIS A 728 -23.70 11.76 35.70
CA HIS A 728 -23.24 11.70 34.32
C HIS A 728 -24.40 11.23 33.40
N SER A 729 -24.26 11.47 32.11
CA SER A 729 -25.22 11.03 31.10
C SER A 729 -24.54 10.80 29.76
N PRO A 730 -24.96 9.78 28.99
CA PRO A 730 -24.64 9.64 27.57
C PRO A 730 -24.86 10.95 26.80
N SER A 731 -23.93 11.29 25.92
CA SER A 731 -23.93 12.57 25.22
C SER A 731 -23.27 12.52 23.85
N LEU A 732 -23.71 13.40 22.95
CA LEU A 732 -23.10 13.65 21.65
C LEU A 732 -22.61 15.10 21.59
N TRP A 733 -21.36 15.29 21.18
CA TRP A 733 -20.72 16.58 20.98
C TRP A 733 -20.41 16.80 19.51
N ALA A 734 -20.74 17.97 18.97
CA ALA A 734 -20.54 18.32 17.56
C ALA A 734 -19.79 19.65 17.43
N GLY A 735 -18.69 19.66 16.67
CA GLY A 735 -17.84 20.83 16.45
C GLY A 735 -17.93 21.36 15.01
N THR A 736 -18.15 22.67 14.85
CA THR A 736 -18.32 23.33 13.54
C THR A 736 -17.07 24.09 13.06
N ASN A 737 -17.12 24.47 11.79
CA ASN A 737 -16.11 25.27 11.12
C ASN A 737 -16.08 26.74 11.60
N GLY A 738 -17.20 27.29 12.08
CA GLY A 738 -17.29 28.59 12.77
C GLY A 738 -16.79 28.57 14.24
N GLY A 739 -16.26 27.45 14.72
CA GLY A 739 -15.76 27.31 16.09
C GLY A 739 -16.85 27.16 17.15
N THR A 740 -18.05 26.71 16.78
CA THR A 740 -19.14 26.39 17.70
C THR A 740 -19.03 24.93 18.15
N VAL A 741 -19.31 24.64 19.42
CA VAL A 741 -19.46 23.26 19.93
C VAL A 741 -20.85 23.09 20.55
N TYR A 742 -21.64 22.21 19.96
CA TYR A 742 -22.93 21.77 20.50
C TYR A 742 -22.72 20.54 21.41
N ALA A 743 -23.50 20.43 22.48
CA ALA A 743 -23.58 19.22 23.30
C ALA A 743 -25.05 18.81 23.52
N PHE A 744 -25.37 17.58 23.17
CA PHE A 744 -26.69 16.97 23.36
C PHE A 744 -26.61 15.93 24.48
N CYS A 745 -27.52 16.04 25.46
CA CYS A 745 -27.74 15.00 26.46
C CYS A 745 -28.63 13.92 25.84
N LEU A 746 -28.27 12.65 25.98
CA LEU A 746 -28.96 11.51 25.41
C LEU A 746 -29.56 10.63 26.51
N ARG A 747 -30.84 10.30 26.38
CA ARG A 747 -31.51 9.27 27.19
C ARG A 747 -31.57 7.99 26.37
N VAL A 748 -30.59 7.11 26.59
CA VAL A 748 -30.55 5.75 26.06
C VAL A 748 -31.30 4.83 27.04
N PRO A 749 -32.34 4.10 26.61
CA PRO A 749 -33.04 3.15 27.49
C PRO A 749 -32.17 1.93 27.85
N PRO A 750 -32.41 1.28 29.01
CA PRO A 750 -31.79 -0.01 29.35
C PRO A 750 -32.12 -1.08 28.30
N VAL A 751 -31.27 -2.11 28.20
CA VAL A 751 -31.37 -3.20 27.21
C VAL A 751 -32.78 -3.82 27.16
N GLU A 752 -33.36 -4.09 28.32
CA GLU A 752 -34.70 -4.65 28.52
C GLU A 752 -35.81 -3.87 27.81
N ARG A 753 -35.67 -2.54 27.71
CA ARG A 753 -36.68 -1.60 27.19
C ARG A 753 -36.20 -0.90 25.91
N ARG A 754 -35.11 -1.41 25.31
CA ARG A 754 -34.37 -0.78 24.21
C ARG A 754 -35.09 -0.84 22.86
N MET A 755 -36.10 -1.70 22.74
CA MET A 755 -37.02 -1.76 21.59
C MET A 755 -38.33 -0.99 21.84
N ASP A 756 -38.79 -0.89 23.09
CA ASP A 756 -40.09 -0.28 23.44
C ASP A 756 -40.02 1.24 23.55
N GLU A 757 -38.97 1.75 24.21
CA GLU A 757 -38.80 3.19 24.41
C GLU A 757 -37.83 3.77 23.37
N PRO A 758 -38.16 4.87 22.67
CA PRO A 758 -37.22 5.51 21.76
C PRO A 758 -36.13 6.26 22.53
N VAL A 759 -34.90 6.20 22.02
CA VAL A 759 -33.80 7.08 22.47
C VAL A 759 -34.25 8.54 22.30
N ARG A 760 -33.96 9.39 23.29
CA ARG A 760 -34.26 10.83 23.23
C ARG A 760 -32.98 11.66 23.33
N ALA A 761 -32.96 12.81 22.67
CA ALA A 761 -31.86 13.76 22.71
C ALA A 761 -32.38 15.18 23.03
N GLU A 762 -31.60 15.97 23.76
CA GLU A 762 -31.93 17.36 24.10
C GLU A 762 -30.66 18.23 24.08
N GLN A 763 -30.68 19.35 23.36
CA GLN A 763 -29.54 20.28 23.28
C GLN A 763 -29.30 20.91 24.65
N ALA A 764 -28.15 20.62 25.27
CA ALA A 764 -27.85 20.94 26.67
C ALA A 764 -26.73 21.98 26.85
N LYS A 765 -25.85 22.16 25.84
CA LYS A 765 -24.89 23.27 25.77
C LYS A 765 -24.71 23.73 24.32
N GLU A 766 -24.36 25.00 24.17
CA GLU A 766 -23.80 25.58 22.95
C GLU A 766 -22.64 26.48 23.35
N ILE A 767 -21.45 26.25 22.79
CA ILE A 767 -20.18 26.84 23.25
C ILE A 767 -19.49 27.49 22.07
N GLN A 768 -19.56 28.82 21.98
CA GLN A 768 -18.86 29.54 20.91
C GLN A 768 -17.39 29.83 21.28
N LEU A 769 -16.45 29.38 20.45
CA LEU A 769 -15.06 29.80 20.56
C LEU A 769 -14.92 31.26 20.10
N MET A 770 -14.48 32.14 21.00
CA MET A 770 -14.29 33.59 20.76
C MET A 770 -13.40 33.94 19.56
N HIS A 771 -12.56 33.01 19.08
CA HIS A 771 -11.67 33.22 17.93
C HIS A 771 -12.20 32.62 16.62
N ARG A 772 -13.34 31.90 16.66
CA ARG A 772 -14.05 31.34 15.49
C ARG A 772 -13.23 30.46 14.54
N ALA A 773 -12.13 29.88 15.00
CA ALA A 773 -11.40 28.89 14.22
C ALA A 773 -12.12 27.52 14.25
N PRO A 774 -12.10 26.75 13.15
CA PRO A 774 -12.74 25.45 13.05
C PRO A 774 -12.33 24.50 14.17
N VAL A 775 -13.31 23.83 14.75
CA VAL A 775 -13.06 22.70 15.65
C VAL A 775 -12.50 21.53 14.84
N VAL A 776 -11.48 20.86 15.36
CA VAL A 776 -10.82 19.70 14.72
C VAL A 776 -10.70 18.49 15.64
N GLY A 777 -10.92 18.68 16.95
CA GLY A 777 -10.97 17.61 17.93
C GLY A 777 -11.81 18.01 19.14
N ILE A 778 -12.58 17.07 19.67
CA ILE A 778 -13.31 17.15 20.93
C ILE A 778 -12.95 15.89 21.71
N LEU A 779 -12.68 16.04 23.00
CA LEU A 779 -12.33 14.93 23.89
C LEU A 779 -12.81 15.26 25.31
N VAL A 780 -13.21 14.25 26.09
CA VAL A 780 -13.44 14.39 27.53
C VAL A 780 -12.38 13.61 28.29
N LEU A 781 -11.86 14.23 29.34
CA LEU A 781 -10.97 13.63 30.34
C LEU A 781 -11.76 13.42 31.64
N ASP A 782 -11.48 12.31 32.32
CA ASP A 782 -12.13 11.91 33.57
C ASP A 782 -11.61 12.67 34.80
N GLY A 783 -12.01 12.22 36.00
CA GLY A 783 -11.55 12.78 37.27
C GLY A 783 -10.04 12.63 37.56
N GLN A 784 -9.34 11.72 36.89
CA GLN A 784 -7.88 11.53 36.95
C GLN A 784 -7.16 12.22 35.78
N ASN A 785 -7.89 12.90 34.90
CA ASN A 785 -7.43 13.51 33.64
C ASN A 785 -7.10 12.51 32.53
N THR A 786 -7.54 11.26 32.65
CA THR A 786 -7.42 10.22 31.62
C THR A 786 -8.51 10.42 30.56
N PRO A 787 -8.21 10.33 29.26
CA PRO A 787 -9.23 10.33 28.21
C PRO A 787 -10.30 9.24 28.43
N LEU A 788 -11.58 9.54 28.15
CA LEU A 788 -12.62 8.51 28.19
C LEU A 788 -12.32 7.36 27.20
N PRO A 789 -12.61 6.10 27.59
CA PRO A 789 -12.31 4.90 26.80
C PRO A 789 -13.18 4.75 25.55
N GLU A 790 -12.83 3.82 24.66
CA GLU A 790 -13.61 3.52 23.45
C GLU A 790 -14.98 2.86 23.79
N PRO A 791 -16.00 2.97 22.92
CA PRO A 791 -17.28 2.29 23.12
C PRO A 791 -17.10 0.77 23.23
N LEU A 792 -17.73 0.15 24.25
CA LEU A 792 -17.52 -1.24 24.69
C LEU A 792 -16.13 -1.58 25.27
N GLU A 793 -15.16 -0.66 25.37
CA GLU A 793 -13.84 -0.98 25.96
C GLU A 793 -13.97 -1.34 27.45
N VAL A 794 -14.74 -0.58 28.24
CA VAL A 794 -14.98 -0.87 29.67
C VAL A 794 -15.68 -2.23 29.88
N ALA A 795 -16.55 -2.63 28.94
CA ALA A 795 -17.24 -3.93 28.99
C ALA A 795 -16.30 -5.13 28.72
N HIS A 796 -15.11 -4.89 28.17
CA HIS A 796 -14.08 -5.91 27.92
C HIS A 796 -12.87 -5.78 28.85
N ASP A 797 -12.60 -4.58 29.38
CA ASP A 797 -11.55 -4.30 30.35
C ASP A 797 -12.05 -3.26 31.39
N LEU A 798 -12.56 -3.77 32.51
CA LEU A 798 -13.05 -2.95 33.62
C LEU A 798 -11.95 -2.06 34.25
N SER A 799 -10.66 -2.34 34.03
CA SER A 799 -9.57 -1.44 34.47
C SER A 799 -9.55 -0.10 33.72
N LYS A 800 -10.30 0.01 32.61
CA LYS A 800 -10.47 1.24 31.82
C LYS A 800 -11.71 2.04 32.23
N SER A 801 -12.43 1.63 33.28
CA SER A 801 -13.57 2.38 33.81
C SER A 801 -13.15 3.82 34.20
N PRO A 802 -13.77 4.87 33.65
CA PRO A 802 -13.37 6.25 33.90
C PRO A 802 -13.65 6.67 35.35
N ASN A 803 -12.78 7.52 35.90
CA ASN A 803 -12.97 8.06 37.24
C ASN A 803 -14.12 9.07 37.28
N MET A 804 -15.28 8.67 37.80
CA MET A 804 -16.46 9.51 37.98
C MET A 804 -16.46 10.32 39.30
N GLN A 805 -15.46 10.16 40.18
CA GLN A 805 -15.39 10.88 41.46
C GLN A 805 -14.77 12.27 41.34
N GLY A 806 -13.83 12.47 40.40
CA GLY A 806 -13.25 13.78 40.10
C GLY A 806 -14.02 14.57 39.04
N SER A 807 -13.78 15.88 38.97
CA SER A 807 -14.43 16.75 37.99
C SER A 807 -13.84 16.55 36.58
N HIS A 808 -14.67 16.00 35.69
CA HIS A 808 -14.36 15.78 34.28
C HIS A 808 -14.04 17.10 33.55
N GLN A 809 -13.28 16.98 32.45
CA GLN A 809 -12.75 18.11 31.70
C GLN A 809 -12.95 17.93 30.20
N LEU A 810 -13.61 18.91 29.58
CA LEU A 810 -13.80 18.99 28.13
C LEU A 810 -12.59 19.64 27.48
N LEU A 811 -11.86 18.90 26.65
CA LEU A 811 -10.87 19.45 25.74
C LEU A 811 -11.52 19.76 24.38
N VAL A 812 -11.40 21.01 23.94
CA VAL A 812 -11.74 21.44 22.58
C VAL A 812 -10.47 21.86 21.87
N VAL A 813 -10.20 21.23 20.73
CA VAL A 813 -9.09 21.55 19.84
C VAL A 813 -9.64 22.20 18.58
N SER A 814 -9.10 23.36 18.24
CA SER A 814 -9.38 24.09 16.99
C SER A 814 -8.11 24.20 16.14
N GLU A 815 -8.25 24.66 14.90
CA GLU A 815 -7.10 24.93 14.02
C GLU A 815 -6.04 25.84 14.66
N GLU A 816 -6.39 26.68 15.64
CA GLU A 816 -5.51 27.73 16.17
C GLU A 816 -5.24 27.67 17.68
N GLN A 817 -6.13 27.00 18.45
CA GLN A 817 -6.08 26.97 19.92
C GLN A 817 -6.59 25.64 20.49
N PHE A 818 -5.93 25.17 21.54
CA PHE A 818 -6.42 24.11 22.44
C PHE A 818 -7.02 24.78 23.68
N LYS A 819 -8.17 24.31 24.17
CA LYS A 819 -8.80 24.82 25.39
C LYS A 819 -9.37 23.68 26.22
N ILE A 820 -9.16 23.72 27.54
CA ILE A 820 -9.79 22.80 28.49
C ILE A 820 -10.78 23.57 29.34
N PHE A 821 -11.97 23.00 29.51
CA PHE A 821 -13.07 23.53 30.31
C PHE A 821 -13.47 22.51 31.39
N THR A 822 -13.79 22.97 32.59
CA THR A 822 -14.28 22.11 33.67
C THR A 822 -15.78 21.80 33.49
N LEU A 823 -16.16 20.52 33.47
CA LEU A 823 -17.56 20.08 33.38
C LEU A 823 -18.23 20.00 34.76
N PRO A 824 -19.56 20.20 34.88
CA PRO A 824 -20.56 20.52 33.83
C PRO A 824 -20.62 22.02 33.48
N LYS A 825 -19.90 22.88 34.21
CA LYS A 825 -20.04 24.34 34.14
C LYS A 825 -19.46 24.96 32.85
N VAL A 826 -18.62 24.22 32.13
CA VAL A 826 -17.86 24.68 30.95
C VAL A 826 -17.00 25.92 31.26
N SER A 827 -16.47 26.02 32.48
CA SER A 827 -15.57 27.11 32.87
C SER A 827 -14.16 26.88 32.32
N SER A 828 -13.64 27.82 31.52
CA SER A 828 -12.30 27.75 30.92
C SER A 828 -11.19 27.61 31.97
N LYS A 829 -10.48 26.47 31.96
CA LYS A 829 -9.40 26.11 32.89
C LYS A 829 -8.00 26.37 32.31
N LEU A 830 -7.72 25.86 31.11
CA LEU A 830 -6.42 26.01 30.42
C LEU A 830 -6.61 26.36 28.94
N LYS A 831 -5.60 27.02 28.34
CA LYS A 831 -5.57 27.33 26.90
C LYS A 831 -4.15 27.42 26.36
N LEU A 832 -3.91 26.84 25.19
CA LEU A 832 -2.69 26.96 24.41
C LEU A 832 -3.04 27.61 23.05
N LYS A 833 -2.40 28.74 22.73
CA LYS A 833 -2.61 29.46 21.45
C LYS A 833 -1.53 29.07 20.44
N LEU A 834 -1.67 27.91 19.79
CA LEU A 834 -0.65 27.38 18.87
C LEU A 834 -0.23 28.41 17.82
N THR A 835 -1.18 28.98 17.07
CA THR A 835 -0.87 29.91 15.97
C THR A 835 -0.29 31.25 16.42
N ALA A 836 -0.51 31.65 17.68
CA ALA A 836 0.07 32.87 18.25
C ALA A 836 1.54 32.69 18.68
N LEU A 837 1.94 31.44 18.94
CA LEU A 837 3.27 31.07 19.45
C LEU A 837 4.17 30.53 18.33
N GLU A 838 3.67 29.55 17.58
CA GLU A 838 4.42 28.78 16.58
C GLU A 838 4.09 29.20 15.13
N GLY A 839 3.10 30.07 14.91
CA GLY A 839 2.64 30.49 13.58
C GLY A 839 1.90 29.43 12.75
N CYS A 840 1.92 28.16 13.18
CA CYS A 840 1.26 27.04 12.53
C CYS A 840 -0.20 26.82 13.01
N ARG A 841 -0.95 26.00 12.29
CA ARG A 841 -2.34 25.60 12.55
C ARG A 841 -2.46 24.07 12.63
N VAL A 842 -3.35 23.57 13.48
CA VAL A 842 -3.67 22.13 13.58
C VAL A 842 -4.40 21.67 12.32
N ARG A 843 -4.01 20.50 11.79
CA ARG A 843 -4.70 19.78 10.71
C ARG A 843 -5.41 18.53 11.21
N LYS A 844 -4.72 17.72 12.01
CA LYS A 844 -5.28 16.53 12.68
C LYS A 844 -4.73 16.46 14.10
N VAL A 845 -5.52 15.92 15.00
CA VAL A 845 -5.15 15.63 16.39
C VAL A 845 -5.68 14.26 16.77
N ALA A 846 -4.89 13.48 17.49
CA ALA A 846 -5.29 12.21 18.08
C ALA A 846 -4.75 12.10 19.51
N VAL A 847 -5.42 11.30 20.34
CA VAL A 847 -4.84 10.81 21.60
C VAL A 847 -3.90 9.67 21.26
N ALA A 848 -2.67 9.73 21.76
CA ALA A 848 -1.70 8.65 21.67
C ALA A 848 -1.19 8.30 23.07
N SER A 849 -1.16 7.00 23.35
CA SER A 849 -0.64 6.41 24.57
C SER A 849 0.84 6.09 24.36
N PHE A 850 1.71 6.81 25.07
CA PHE A 850 3.16 6.66 25.00
C PHE A 850 3.64 5.89 26.22
N ALA A 851 4.19 4.71 26.01
CA ALA A 851 4.80 3.90 27.06
C ALA A 851 6.32 4.07 27.03
N SER A 852 6.94 4.03 28.21
CA SER A 852 8.39 4.15 28.38
C SER A 852 9.11 2.91 27.83
N CYS A 853 10.27 3.11 27.22
CA CYS A 853 11.16 2.03 26.77
C CYS A 853 12.05 1.46 27.89
N LYS A 854 11.96 1.98 29.13
CA LYS A 854 12.81 1.58 30.28
C LYS A 854 12.06 1.29 31.58
N THR A 855 10.76 1.55 31.62
CA THR A 855 9.90 1.41 32.81
C THR A 855 8.47 1.12 32.40
N GLU A 856 7.64 0.58 33.29
CA GLU A 856 6.19 0.39 33.07
C GLU A 856 5.39 1.72 33.11
N HIS A 857 6.05 2.87 32.95
CA HIS A 857 5.40 4.18 32.96
C HIS A 857 4.75 4.47 31.61
N CYS A 858 3.54 5.03 31.63
CA CYS A 858 2.79 5.37 30.43
C CYS A 858 2.00 6.66 30.60
N GLU A 859 1.98 7.51 29.56
CA GLU A 859 1.25 8.77 29.52
C GLU A 859 0.35 8.84 28.28
N ASN A 860 -0.79 9.53 28.38
CA ASN A 860 -1.67 9.80 27.25
C ASN A 860 -1.52 11.26 26.84
N ASP A 861 -0.93 11.50 25.67
CA ASP A 861 -0.64 12.84 25.15
C ASP A 861 -1.30 13.04 23.77
N LEU A 862 -1.33 14.29 23.29
CA LEU A 862 -1.89 14.62 21.97
C LEU A 862 -0.80 14.53 20.90
N ALA A 863 -0.98 13.66 19.92
CA ALA A 863 -0.27 13.69 18.65
C ALA A 863 -0.97 14.70 17.72
N VAL A 864 -0.22 15.70 17.23
CA VAL A 864 -0.77 16.86 16.52
C VAL A 864 -0.02 17.07 15.21
N LEU A 865 -0.71 16.90 14.07
CA LEU A 865 -0.19 17.26 12.76
C LEU A 865 -0.52 18.72 12.46
N THR A 866 0.48 19.49 12.02
CA THR A 866 0.32 20.90 11.65
C THR A 866 0.10 21.09 10.14
N ASN A 867 -0.32 22.29 9.74
CA ASN A 867 -0.41 22.70 8.34
C ASN A 867 0.95 22.90 7.65
N LEU A 868 2.05 22.78 8.39
CA LEU A 868 3.42 22.86 7.88
C LEU A 868 4.03 21.47 7.65
N GLY A 869 3.32 20.40 8.01
CA GLY A 869 3.83 19.02 7.94
C GLY A 869 4.69 18.59 9.13
N ASP A 870 4.98 19.51 10.05
CA ASP A 870 5.52 19.16 11.38
C ASP A 870 4.47 18.41 12.21
N ILE A 871 4.95 17.43 12.98
CA ILE A 871 4.20 16.72 14.02
C ILE A 871 4.68 17.19 15.38
N GLN A 872 3.74 17.47 16.28
CA GLN A 872 3.98 17.95 17.64
C GLN A 872 3.35 16.99 18.66
N ILE A 873 3.97 16.88 19.84
CA ILE A 873 3.42 16.18 21.00
C ILE A 873 3.08 17.21 22.06
N ILE A 874 1.82 17.26 22.50
CA ILE A 874 1.29 18.23 23.46
C ILE A 874 0.64 17.50 24.64
N SER A 875 1.09 17.78 25.86
CA SER A 875 0.76 16.93 27.00
C SER A 875 -0.62 17.14 27.61
N LEU A 876 -1.26 16.07 28.06
CA LEU A 876 -2.51 16.15 28.82
C LEU A 876 -2.25 16.20 30.34
N PRO A 877 -3.22 16.69 31.14
CA PRO A 877 -4.13 17.79 30.79
C PRO A 877 -3.38 19.14 30.62
N SER A 878 -2.05 19.16 30.76
CA SER A 878 -1.27 20.37 31.02
C SER A 878 -1.08 21.33 29.82
N LEU A 879 -1.38 20.88 28.60
CA LEU A 879 -1.21 21.61 27.33
C LEU A 879 0.17 22.24 27.14
N LYS A 880 1.23 21.50 27.48
CA LYS A 880 2.64 21.89 27.25
C LYS A 880 3.21 21.15 26.05
N PHE A 881 4.05 21.81 25.26
CA PHE A 881 4.83 21.13 24.22
C PHE A 881 5.83 20.16 24.85
N GLN A 882 5.83 18.91 24.39
CA GLN A 882 6.82 17.90 24.77
C GLN A 882 7.91 17.79 23.71
N ALA A 883 7.53 17.66 22.44
CA ALA A 883 8.41 17.53 21.28
C ALA A 883 7.78 18.11 20.00
N ARG A 884 8.63 18.42 19.00
CA ARG A 884 8.27 18.80 17.63
C ARG A 884 9.24 18.14 16.66
N TYR A 885 8.71 17.48 15.63
CA TYR A 885 9.47 16.79 14.59
C TYR A 885 8.97 17.23 13.22
N SER A 886 9.88 17.47 12.26
CA SER A 886 9.47 17.69 10.87
C SER A 886 9.35 16.33 10.17
N CYS A 887 8.24 16.11 9.47
CA CYS A 887 7.85 14.79 8.95
C CYS A 887 7.42 14.86 7.49
N ILE A 888 6.42 15.70 7.20
CA ILE A 888 5.86 15.90 5.86
C ILE A 888 6.30 17.28 5.35
N ARG A 889 6.50 17.44 4.04
CA ARG A 889 6.79 18.75 3.43
C ARG A 889 5.54 19.64 3.47
N LYS A 890 5.69 20.94 3.80
CA LYS A 890 4.57 21.91 3.84
C LYS A 890 3.84 22.07 2.48
N GLU A 891 4.54 21.80 1.38
CA GLU A 891 4.01 21.77 0.02
C GLU A 891 3.14 20.54 -0.26
N ASP A 892 3.37 19.44 0.46
CA ASP A 892 2.67 18.17 0.27
C ASP A 892 1.35 18.15 1.05
N VAL A 893 0.38 18.87 0.51
CA VAL A 893 -0.99 18.91 1.02
C VAL A 893 -1.67 17.54 0.95
N SER A 894 -1.21 16.63 0.09
CA SER A 894 -1.74 15.26 -0.05
C SER A 894 -1.29 14.35 1.10
N GLY A 895 0.00 14.36 1.42
CA GLY A 895 0.55 13.71 2.60
C GLY A 895 -0.09 14.25 3.89
N ILE A 896 -0.16 15.57 4.05
CA ILE A 896 -0.79 16.21 5.21
C ILE A 896 -2.29 15.85 5.33
N ALA A 897 -3.02 15.70 4.21
CA ALA A 897 -4.43 15.32 4.21
C ALA A 897 -4.66 13.83 4.47
N SER A 898 -3.79 12.95 3.99
CA SER A 898 -3.90 11.49 4.14
C SER A 898 -3.44 10.98 5.52
N CYS A 899 -2.51 11.69 6.17
CA CYS A 899 -1.86 11.28 7.42
C CYS A 899 -2.83 10.79 8.51
N VAL A 900 -2.59 9.62 9.11
CA VAL A 900 -3.40 9.02 10.18
C VAL A 900 -2.50 8.57 11.34
N PHE A 901 -2.90 8.88 12.57
CA PHE A 901 -2.22 8.44 13.79
C PHE A 901 -2.81 7.13 14.33
N THR A 902 -1.99 6.35 15.02
CA THR A 902 -2.41 5.15 15.77
C THR A 902 -2.62 5.48 17.26
N ARG A 903 -3.28 4.59 18.02
CA ARG A 903 -3.51 4.76 19.46
C ARG A 903 -2.23 4.74 20.30
N TYR A 904 -1.11 4.25 19.76
CA TYR A 904 0.15 4.02 20.50
C TYR A 904 1.35 4.81 19.94
N GLY A 905 1.09 5.96 19.32
CA GLY A 905 2.15 6.90 18.94
C GLY A 905 2.90 6.55 17.65
N GLN A 906 2.35 5.73 16.77
CA GLN A 906 2.77 5.64 15.36
C GLN A 906 1.83 6.42 14.43
N GLY A 907 2.16 6.51 13.15
CA GLY A 907 1.23 6.94 12.10
C GLY A 907 1.70 6.59 10.69
N PHE A 908 0.85 6.90 9.72
CA PHE A 908 1.05 6.63 8.29
C PHE A 908 0.62 7.85 7.48
N TYR A 909 1.34 8.21 6.41
CA TYR A 909 0.84 9.18 5.42
C TYR A 909 1.27 8.79 3.99
N LEU A 910 0.49 9.17 2.99
CA LEU A 910 0.79 8.88 1.60
C LEU A 910 1.95 9.78 1.12
N ILE A 911 3.08 9.17 0.76
CA ILE A 911 4.19 9.87 0.07
C ILE A 911 3.97 9.91 -1.45
N SER A 912 3.16 9.00 -1.96
CA SER A 912 2.69 8.92 -3.34
C SER A 912 1.21 8.48 -3.37
N PRO A 913 0.52 8.45 -4.52
CA PRO A 913 -0.83 7.91 -4.58
C PRO A 913 -0.93 6.45 -4.12
N SER A 914 0.15 5.67 -4.29
CA SER A 914 0.20 4.21 -4.26
C SER A 914 0.89 3.62 -3.02
N GLU A 915 1.60 4.42 -2.23
CA GLU A 915 2.30 3.97 -1.01
C GLU A 915 2.21 4.95 0.18
N PHE A 916 2.09 4.38 1.39
CA PHE A 916 2.22 5.09 2.66
C PHE A 916 3.64 4.98 3.19
N GLU A 917 4.19 6.03 3.80
CA GLU A 917 5.33 5.90 4.74
C GLU A 917 4.80 5.75 6.17
N ARG A 918 5.28 4.74 6.90
CA ARG A 918 5.06 4.61 8.35
C ARG A 918 6.10 5.43 9.11
N PHE A 919 5.63 6.15 10.13
CA PHE A 919 6.48 6.78 11.12
C PHE A 919 6.10 6.34 12.55
N SER A 920 7.07 6.42 13.46
CA SER A 920 6.85 6.35 14.91
C SER A 920 7.17 7.68 15.57
N LEU A 921 6.50 7.95 16.67
CA LEU A 921 6.75 9.01 17.66
C LEU A 921 7.07 8.41 19.04
N SER A 922 6.98 7.08 19.20
CA SER A 922 7.13 6.38 20.48
C SER A 922 8.39 5.53 20.52
N ALA A 923 9.17 5.69 21.58
CA ALA A 923 10.38 4.91 21.83
C ALA A 923 10.14 3.40 22.07
N LYS A 924 8.87 2.95 22.18
CA LYS A 924 8.49 1.53 22.33
C LYS A 924 8.14 0.86 20.99
N TRP A 925 7.87 1.62 19.93
CA TRP A 925 7.34 1.09 18.67
C TRP A 925 8.26 1.42 17.49
N LEU A 926 9.07 0.47 17.07
CA LEU A 926 9.89 0.54 15.86
C LEU A 926 9.53 -0.67 14.98
N VAL A 927 8.95 -0.42 13.80
CA VAL A 927 8.53 -1.45 12.84
C VAL A 927 9.25 -1.18 11.54
N GLU A 928 10.33 -1.92 11.32
CA GLU A 928 11.31 -1.72 10.25
C GLU A 928 11.75 -3.09 9.69
N PRO A 929 12.26 -3.17 8.45
CA PRO A 929 12.80 -4.41 7.91
C PRO A 929 14.09 -4.79 8.64
N GLN A 930 14.07 -5.92 9.34
CA GLN A 930 15.28 -6.56 9.86
C GLN A 930 15.38 -7.91 9.16
N CYS A 931 16.36 -8.06 8.27
CA CYS A 931 16.46 -9.23 7.40
C CYS A 931 17.92 -9.58 7.10
N LEU A 932 18.14 -10.81 6.64
CA LEU A 932 19.45 -11.38 6.34
C LEU A 932 19.41 -12.08 4.97
N VAL A 933 20.34 -11.72 4.09
CA VAL A 933 20.61 -12.41 2.83
C VAL A 933 22.00 -13.03 2.90
N ARG A 934 22.07 -14.31 2.56
CA ARG A 934 23.31 -15.08 2.38
C ARG A 934 23.33 -15.63 0.96
N VAL A 935 24.54 -15.77 0.43
CA VAL A 935 24.82 -16.70 -0.68
C VAL A 935 24.35 -18.08 -0.21
N PRO A 936 23.45 -18.78 -0.93
CA PRO A 936 23.11 -20.16 -0.62
C PRO A 936 24.36 -21.02 -0.55
N GLU A 937 24.50 -21.82 0.51
CA GLU A 937 25.61 -22.75 0.64
C GLU A 937 25.54 -23.78 -0.50
N SER A 938 26.56 -23.79 -1.35
CA SER A 938 26.64 -24.69 -2.50
C SER A 938 26.70 -26.13 -2.01
N ALA A 939 25.67 -26.92 -2.30
CA ALA A 939 25.62 -28.34 -1.99
C ALA A 939 26.64 -29.13 -2.84
N GLY A 940 27.89 -29.18 -2.37
CA GLY A 940 29.01 -29.79 -3.07
C GLY A 940 30.13 -30.23 -2.12
N ASN A 941 30.77 -31.35 -2.48
CA ASN A 941 31.98 -31.90 -1.86
C ASN A 941 31.86 -32.43 -0.42
N SER A 942 30.90 -33.34 -0.20
CA SER A 942 31.03 -34.43 0.79
C SER A 942 31.45 -35.78 0.16
N HIS A 943 32.13 -35.72 -0.99
CA HIS A 943 32.85 -36.84 -1.59
C HIS A 943 34.35 -36.55 -1.54
N MET A 944 35.16 -37.58 -1.28
CA MET A 944 36.61 -37.55 -0.97
C MET A 944 36.99 -37.24 0.49
N HIS A 945 36.60 -38.14 1.40
CA HIS A 945 37.59 -38.73 2.33
C HIS A 945 37.21 -40.17 2.69
N ASN A 946 37.84 -41.13 2.02
CA ASN A 946 37.67 -42.55 2.30
C ASN A 946 38.72 -42.98 3.34
N THR A 947 38.33 -43.11 4.61
CA THR A 947 39.11 -43.81 5.65
C THR A 947 38.18 -44.76 6.40
N SER A 948 38.50 -46.05 6.33
CA SER A 948 37.57 -47.14 6.62
C SER A 948 37.44 -47.48 8.11
N VAL A 949 36.20 -47.50 8.62
CA VAL A 949 35.78 -48.34 9.76
C VAL A 949 34.34 -48.83 9.52
N TYR A 950 34.16 -50.14 9.34
CA TYR A 950 32.88 -50.85 9.56
C TYR A 950 32.83 -51.27 11.05
N PRO A 951 31.66 -51.26 11.73
CA PRO A 951 30.52 -52.15 11.48
C PRO A 951 29.14 -51.46 11.60
N ALA A 952 27.96 -52.09 11.43
CA ALA A 952 27.47 -53.25 10.66
C ALA A 952 25.92 -53.18 10.64
N GLU A 953 25.25 -54.02 9.84
CA GLU A 953 23.85 -54.54 9.96
C GLU A 953 22.76 -53.60 10.55
N LEU A 954 21.68 -53.26 9.83
CA LEU A 954 20.65 -54.23 9.43
C LEU A 954 19.72 -53.72 8.28
N ASP A 955 18.78 -54.58 7.89
CA ASP A 955 18.05 -54.57 6.60
C ASP A 955 16.94 -53.53 6.36
N SER A 956 16.56 -53.47 5.08
CA SER A 956 15.49 -52.67 4.49
C SER A 956 14.07 -53.03 4.91
N ALA A 957 13.17 -52.03 4.90
CA ALA A 957 11.78 -52.21 4.48
C ALA A 957 11.20 -50.92 3.87
N TYR A 958 10.41 -51.05 2.80
CA TYR A 958 9.52 -49.99 2.32
C TYR A 958 8.29 -49.89 3.23
N LEU A 959 7.71 -48.69 3.40
CA LEU A 959 6.31 -48.54 3.79
C LEU A 959 5.73 -47.19 3.29
N THR A 960 4.46 -47.21 2.94
CA THR A 960 3.74 -46.17 2.20
C THR A 960 3.02 -45.17 3.11
N SER A 961 2.51 -44.09 2.50
CA SER A 961 1.83 -42.99 3.17
C SER A 961 0.51 -43.40 3.85
N GLU A 962 0.48 -43.45 5.18
CA GLU A 962 -0.70 -43.09 5.99
C GLU A 962 -0.32 -42.82 7.47
N THR A 963 -1.20 -42.14 8.22
CA THR A 963 -1.07 -41.80 9.66
C THR A 963 -0.05 -40.73 10.10
N ILE A 964 -0.37 -39.44 9.86
CA ILE A 964 0.15 -38.31 10.68
C ILE A 964 -1.01 -37.57 11.38
N ILE A 965 -1.85 -38.32 12.11
CA ILE A 965 -2.87 -37.77 13.02
C ILE A 965 -2.82 -38.51 14.37
N GLN A 966 -1.65 -38.49 15.04
CA GLN A 966 -1.55 -38.90 16.45
C GLN A 966 -0.33 -38.35 17.24
N ARG A 967 0.51 -37.49 16.66
CA ARG A 967 1.68 -36.87 17.34
C ARG A 967 1.54 -35.38 17.71
N LEU A 968 0.36 -34.78 17.55
CA LEU A 968 0.10 -33.37 17.89
C LEU A 968 -0.63 -33.13 19.22
N VAL A 969 -1.02 -34.18 19.95
CA VAL A 969 -1.79 -34.08 21.21
C VAL A 969 -0.90 -34.13 22.46
N LEU A 970 0.35 -34.58 22.36
CA LEU A 970 1.19 -34.93 23.53
C LEU A 970 2.16 -33.83 24.01
N LEU A 971 1.96 -32.57 23.62
CA LEU A 971 2.89 -31.45 23.94
C LEU A 971 2.25 -30.24 24.66
N MET A 972 0.96 -30.30 25.02
CA MET A 972 0.27 -29.21 25.75
C MET A 972 -0.36 -29.67 27.09
N SER A 973 0.42 -30.30 27.97
CA SER A 973 -0.03 -30.63 29.34
C SER A 973 1.09 -30.87 30.37
N ARG A 974 2.04 -29.94 30.53
CA ARG A 974 2.91 -29.85 31.73
C ARG A 974 3.35 -28.41 32.04
N HIS A 975 2.56 -27.67 32.80
CA HIS A 975 3.05 -26.67 33.78
C HIS A 975 1.90 -26.12 34.65
N ALA A 976 1.36 -26.95 35.55
CA ALA A 976 0.44 -26.52 36.61
C ALA A 976 0.55 -27.45 37.81
N SER A 977 1.23 -27.01 38.88
CA SER A 977 1.29 -27.71 40.17
C SER A 977 1.82 -26.76 41.24
N TYR A 978 0.95 -26.32 42.16
CA TYR A 978 1.10 -26.36 43.62
C TYR A 978 0.10 -25.42 44.29
N ASN A 979 -1.02 -25.99 44.78
CA ASN A 979 -1.30 -26.00 46.22
C ASN A 979 -2.48 -26.94 46.53
N LYS A 980 -2.38 -27.64 47.67
CA LYS A 980 -3.47 -28.42 48.27
C LYS A 980 -4.29 -27.54 49.21
N MET A 981 -5.57 -27.83 49.35
CA MET A 981 -6.13 -28.18 50.67
C MET A 981 -7.40 -29.04 50.53
N GLU A 982 -7.61 -29.91 51.52
CA GLU A 982 -8.77 -30.80 51.67
C GLU A 982 -9.89 -30.02 52.44
N PHE A 983 -11.19 -30.37 52.44
CA PHE A 983 -11.77 -31.63 52.92
C PHE A 983 -13.25 -31.84 52.49
N SER A 984 -13.78 -33.00 52.87
CA SER A 984 -15.12 -33.57 52.63
C SER A 984 -16.34 -32.79 53.14
N GLY A 985 -17.52 -33.09 52.56
CA GLY A 985 -18.64 -33.61 53.38
C GLY A 985 -20.09 -33.24 52.96
N LEU A 986 -20.94 -34.29 52.85
CA LEU A 986 -22.41 -34.26 53.07
C LEU A 986 -23.26 -33.47 52.01
N SER A 987 -24.56 -33.71 51.78
CA SER A 987 -25.49 -34.77 52.24
C SER A 987 -26.74 -34.88 51.32
N ILE A 988 -27.04 -36.11 50.86
CA ILE A 988 -28.37 -36.81 50.80
C ILE A 988 -29.65 -36.08 50.31
N SER A 989 -30.47 -36.85 49.56
CA SER A 989 -31.94 -36.72 49.27
C SER A 989 -32.43 -35.73 48.20
N ALA A 990 -33.57 -35.95 47.51
CA ALA A 990 -34.32 -37.17 47.14
C ALA A 990 -35.46 -36.86 46.13
N LEU A 991 -36.15 -37.92 45.67
CA LEU A 991 -37.50 -38.02 45.06
C LEU A 991 -37.62 -38.18 43.53
N ASN A 992 -37.93 -39.43 43.13
CA ASN A 992 -38.79 -39.75 41.97
C ASN A 992 -40.27 -39.67 42.41
N PRO A 993 -41.24 -39.67 41.46
CA PRO A 993 -42.02 -40.89 41.29
C PRO A 993 -42.46 -41.25 39.85
N THR A 994 -42.21 -42.52 39.48
CA THR A 994 -43.05 -43.46 38.70
C THR A 994 -43.91 -43.02 37.49
N CYS A 995 -43.72 -43.71 36.33
CA CYS A 995 -44.76 -44.43 35.53
C CYS A 995 -44.20 -44.92 34.15
N HIS A 996 -44.68 -45.98 33.47
CA HIS A 996 -45.34 -47.24 33.90
C HIS A 996 -45.38 -48.30 32.74
N TRP A 997 -44.77 -49.49 32.91
CA TRP A 997 -44.86 -50.72 32.05
C TRP A 997 -44.37 -50.60 30.58
N ASN A 998 -44.07 -51.66 29.80
CA ASN A 998 -44.19 -53.12 30.00
C ASN A 998 -43.06 -53.90 29.27
N ALA A 999 -42.82 -55.17 29.63
CA ALA A 999 -41.90 -56.10 28.94
C ALA A 999 -42.65 -57.38 28.49
N PRO A 1000 -42.05 -58.28 27.68
CA PRO A 1000 -41.45 -59.47 28.33
C PRO A 1000 -40.32 -60.22 27.59
N ARG A 1001 -39.45 -60.88 28.38
CA ARG A 1001 -38.77 -62.19 28.13
C ARG A 1001 -37.66 -62.26 27.04
N SER A 1002 -36.63 -63.11 27.16
CA SER A 1002 -36.22 -63.98 28.29
C SER A 1002 -34.81 -64.61 28.13
N PHE A 1003 -33.99 -64.53 29.21
CA PHE A 1003 -33.10 -65.58 29.75
C PHE A 1003 -31.95 -66.17 28.86
N SER A 1004 -30.84 -66.71 29.39
CA SER A 1004 -30.45 -67.09 30.76
C SER A 1004 -28.93 -67.25 30.99
N ARG A 1005 -28.45 -66.94 32.23
CA ARG A 1005 -27.42 -67.69 33.03
C ARG A 1005 -25.97 -67.75 32.47
N ILE A 1006 -24.91 -68.14 33.19
CA ILE A 1006 -24.57 -68.51 34.60
C ILE A 1006 -23.05 -68.21 34.76
N ASP A 1007 -22.39 -67.86 35.87
CA ASP A 1007 -22.71 -67.28 37.20
C ASP A 1007 -21.37 -66.67 37.75
N THR A 1008 -21.23 -66.42 39.07
CA THR A 1008 -20.08 -65.86 39.86
C THR A 1008 -19.67 -64.42 39.61
#